data_AF-A0A9W9FUK9-F1
#
_entry.id   AF-A0A9W9FUK9-F1
#
_cell.length_a   1.000
_cell.length_b   1.000
_cell.length_c   1.000
_cell.angle_alpha   90.00
_cell.angle_beta   90.00
_cell.angle_gamma   90.00
#
_symmetry.space_group_name_H-M   'P 1'
#
loop_
_entity.id
_entity.type
_entity.pdbx_description
1 polymer ?
#
loop_
_entity_poly.entity_id
_entity_poly.type
_entity_poly.pdbx_seq_one_letter_code
_entity_poly.pdbx_strand_id
1 'polypeptide(L)'
;MTTATPMSKHKVVVVGAGGVGTMASVALERSGMANVTLVLRSNYEKVARDGFEVESVDHGKLSGWRPSQIVNAVPEADPDDPFDFLVVSMKTVPEISDVCKIIAPSITPSHTTIVLMQNGMYIEPPIIEAFPTNVVLSGASYIGAHERNAHIIHDDPDHFHIGAFHNPRLDVQHERERLEAFTTAYNGSKVVDAVPVDDIMLYRWRKIIWNGTYNPICAITQLDNAAVRRCGGEYSLIRPAMAEMAAIAKADGYDLGENIVDEMVNKTPIELCFRPSMLVDVDKGNPVEVEVILGNALRIAREKGVQTPILDNTYRFLKLIQTRLLVARGHDWDANSHISMMKSLNIKKSVLSMSSPGTHLTPGNDQEARRLTRQVNEDMSKICKDHSEHFLFFASLPLPDVEGSLAEIDYALDHLGAVGFQILTNSHGIYPGDPRFNRVFDKLSEREAIVFFHPTSCYARSEDGSVSRITPNPGLASPVLEFMFDTTRSLTSLMASGTVDRCPGITFIICHCGGTFPPVLSRIARFSPFVFPSGERVSDEEMKRMLQTRFYFDLAGIPFPDQIHGLLRAVGSSRLLYGSDYPYTPFAMVKSLSAEVEYGLREIYGSESCKILLDNGERLLSKSKGRGSMSLLGLVFDK
;
A
#
# COMPACT_ATOMS: atom_id res chain seq x y z
N MET A 1 40.03 46.40 5.32
CA MET A 1 38.85 45.52 5.44
C MET A 1 38.56 44.98 4.05
N THR A 2 39.12 43.83 3.72
CA THR A 2 38.81 43.08 2.50
C THR A 2 37.43 42.45 2.69
N THR A 3 36.44 42.99 2.01
CA THR A 3 35.10 42.40 1.90
C THR A 3 35.23 41.07 1.15
N ALA A 4 35.21 39.96 1.88
CA ALA A 4 35.14 38.63 1.30
C ALA A 4 33.83 38.52 0.49
N THR A 5 33.94 38.27 -0.81
CA THR A 5 32.82 37.88 -1.66
C THR A 5 32.15 36.64 -1.04
N PRO A 6 30.82 36.59 -0.89
CA PRO A 6 30.17 35.40 -0.34
C PRO A 6 30.49 34.21 -1.26
N MET A 7 31.07 33.13 -0.72
CA MET A 7 31.20 31.88 -1.46
C MET A 7 29.80 31.41 -1.88
N SER A 8 29.60 31.06 -3.15
CA SER A 8 28.33 30.50 -3.60
C SER A 8 28.12 29.16 -2.92
N LYS A 9 26.96 28.97 -2.29
CA LYS A 9 26.59 27.71 -1.67
C LYS A 9 26.31 26.65 -2.71
N HIS A 10 26.67 25.41 -2.43
CA HIS A 10 26.31 24.26 -3.27
C HIS A 10 24.80 24.05 -3.30
N LYS A 11 24.26 23.77 -4.48
CA LYS A 11 22.86 23.36 -4.63
C LYS A 11 22.76 21.85 -4.47
N VAL A 12 22.08 21.41 -3.42
CA VAL A 12 21.97 19.99 -3.08
C VAL A 12 20.51 19.57 -3.10
N VAL A 13 20.19 18.52 -3.84
CA VAL A 13 18.88 17.87 -3.76
C VAL A 13 19.00 16.55 -3.00
N VAL A 14 18.12 16.32 -2.02
CA VAL A 14 18.11 15.12 -1.19
C VAL A 14 16.86 14.31 -1.47
N VAL A 15 17.04 13.13 -2.07
CA VAL A 15 15.95 12.19 -2.41
C VAL A 15 15.83 11.14 -1.32
N GLY A 16 14.89 11.39 -0.39
CA GLY A 16 14.59 10.51 0.73
C GLY A 16 14.51 11.23 2.08
N ALA A 17 13.37 11.80 2.44
CA ALA A 17 13.18 12.48 3.73
C ALA A 17 12.89 11.55 4.93
N GLY A 18 13.65 10.45 5.04
CA GLY A 18 13.66 9.59 6.23
C GLY A 18 14.63 10.11 7.30
N GLY A 19 14.96 9.29 8.30
CA GLY A 19 15.94 9.66 9.34
C GLY A 19 17.28 10.11 8.77
N VAL A 20 17.93 9.24 8.00
CA VAL A 20 19.26 9.51 7.39
C VAL A 20 19.24 10.75 6.48
N GLY A 21 18.32 10.84 5.53
CA GLY A 21 18.26 11.96 4.60
C GLY A 21 17.93 13.30 5.28
N THR A 22 17.11 13.28 6.34
CA THR A 22 16.84 14.50 7.11
C THR A 22 18.08 14.93 7.90
N MET A 23 18.80 14.00 8.54
CA MET A 23 20.04 14.32 9.24
C MET A 23 21.15 14.81 8.29
N ALA A 24 21.29 14.20 7.11
CA ALA A 24 22.20 14.68 6.08
C ALA A 24 21.84 16.11 5.62
N SER A 25 20.53 16.40 5.49
CA SER A 25 20.05 17.75 5.15
C SER A 25 20.35 18.76 6.26
N VAL A 26 20.21 18.37 7.53
CA VAL A 26 20.58 19.20 8.70
C VAL A 26 22.08 19.49 8.69
N ALA A 27 22.93 18.50 8.45
CA ALA A 27 24.39 18.67 8.39
C ALA A 27 24.80 19.65 7.30
N LEU A 28 24.28 19.46 6.07
CA LEU A 28 24.56 20.29 4.91
C LEU A 28 24.03 21.73 5.06
N GLU A 29 22.83 21.94 5.60
CA GLU A 29 22.30 23.29 5.84
C GLU A 29 23.09 24.02 6.93
N ARG A 30 23.40 23.34 8.04
CA ARG A 30 24.11 23.96 9.18
C ARG A 30 25.56 24.25 8.88
N SER A 31 26.15 23.67 7.83
CA SER A 31 27.49 24.05 7.39
C SER A 31 27.54 25.47 6.83
N GLY A 32 26.41 26.02 6.39
CA GLY A 32 26.35 27.29 5.69
C GLY A 32 26.95 27.25 4.28
N MET A 33 27.34 26.07 3.79
CA MET A 33 27.98 25.86 2.48
C MET A 33 27.04 25.24 1.44
N ALA A 34 25.84 24.82 1.84
CA ALA A 34 24.85 24.26 0.92
C ALA A 34 23.48 24.92 1.08
N ASN A 35 22.70 24.91 0.01
CA ASN A 35 21.25 25.13 0.00
C ASN A 35 20.60 23.79 -0.36
N VAL A 36 19.80 23.26 0.55
CA VAL A 36 19.20 21.93 0.39
C VAL A 36 17.76 22.02 -0.10
N THR A 37 17.47 21.27 -1.16
CA THR A 37 16.12 20.94 -1.62
C THR A 37 15.80 19.51 -1.19
N LEU A 38 14.96 19.35 -0.18
CA LEU A 38 14.58 18.02 0.34
C LEU A 38 13.30 17.53 -0.32
N VAL A 39 13.33 16.32 -0.87
CA VAL A 39 12.17 15.67 -1.50
C VAL A 39 11.41 14.83 -0.47
N LEU A 40 10.18 15.26 -0.18
CA LEU A 40 9.25 14.60 0.72
C LEU A 40 8.11 13.93 -0.07
N ARG A 41 7.49 12.92 0.54
CA ARG A 41 6.28 12.28 0.00
C ARG A 41 5.16 12.33 1.04
N SER A 42 4.97 11.24 1.77
CA SER A 42 3.96 11.05 2.81
C SER A 42 3.95 12.11 3.92
N ASN A 43 5.06 12.80 4.18
CA ASN A 43 5.17 13.82 5.22
C ASN A 43 5.26 15.27 4.69
N TYR A 44 5.13 15.49 3.37
CA TYR A 44 5.28 16.81 2.76
C TYR A 44 4.36 17.87 3.39
N GLU A 45 3.05 17.61 3.45
CA GLU A 45 2.09 18.60 3.96
C GLU A 45 2.37 19.00 5.41
N LYS A 46 2.74 18.03 6.24
CA LYS A 46 3.05 18.28 7.65
C LYS A 46 4.31 19.11 7.80
N VAL A 47 5.39 18.74 7.11
CA VAL A 47 6.66 19.49 7.16
C VAL A 47 6.49 20.88 6.52
N ALA A 48 5.63 21.03 5.50
CA ALA A 48 5.32 22.33 4.93
C ALA A 48 4.66 23.27 5.95
N ARG A 49 3.68 22.78 6.72
CA ARG A 49 2.99 23.59 7.74
C ARG A 49 3.80 23.82 9.01
N ASP A 50 4.41 22.76 9.55
CA ASP A 50 4.95 22.76 10.91
C ASP A 50 6.49 22.69 10.92
N GLY A 51 7.09 22.04 9.92
CA GLY A 51 8.51 21.70 9.88
C GLY A 51 8.77 20.35 10.55
N PHE A 52 10.04 19.96 10.62
CA PHE A 52 10.47 18.80 11.39
C PHE A 52 10.72 19.17 12.85
N GLU A 53 10.32 18.29 13.75
CA GLU A 53 10.91 18.21 15.08
C GLU A 53 12.10 17.26 15.00
N VAL A 54 13.27 17.67 15.49
CA VAL A 54 14.50 16.87 15.46
C VAL A 54 15.07 16.80 16.87
N GLU A 55 15.23 15.59 17.38
CA GLU A 55 15.97 15.29 18.60
C GLU A 55 17.23 14.52 18.20
N SER A 56 18.38 15.19 18.25
CA SER A 56 19.63 14.65 17.72
C SER A 56 20.74 14.66 18.76
N VAL A 57 21.42 13.53 18.91
CA VAL A 57 22.62 13.40 19.74
C VAL A 57 23.75 14.31 19.25
N ASP A 58 23.87 14.50 17.93
CA ASP A 58 24.89 15.37 17.33
C ASP A 58 24.45 16.83 17.28
N HIS A 59 23.22 17.09 16.83
CA HIS A 59 22.77 18.45 16.49
C HIS A 59 21.91 19.13 17.56
N GLY A 60 21.60 18.45 18.67
CA GLY A 60 20.68 18.91 19.69
C GLY A 60 19.22 18.89 19.23
N LYS A 61 18.37 19.67 19.90
CA LYS A 61 16.95 19.78 19.58
C LYS A 61 16.68 20.91 18.59
N LEU A 62 16.00 20.62 17.48
CA LEU A 62 15.54 21.60 16.50
C LEU A 62 14.02 21.49 16.36
N SER A 63 13.29 22.59 16.59
CA SER A 63 11.83 22.63 16.48
C SER A 63 11.41 23.41 15.24
N GLY A 64 10.43 22.88 14.50
CA GLY A 64 9.95 23.43 13.24
C GLY A 64 11.02 23.58 12.14
N TRP A 65 12.08 22.77 12.18
CA TRP A 65 13.21 22.86 11.26
C TRP A 65 12.82 22.52 9.82
N ARG A 66 13.34 23.27 8.87
CA ARG A 66 13.20 23.02 7.43
C ARG A 66 14.53 23.31 6.72
N PRO A 67 14.83 22.57 5.64
CA PRO A 67 15.90 22.96 4.73
C PRO A 67 15.49 24.20 3.91
N SER A 68 16.42 24.72 3.11
CA SER A 68 16.19 25.89 2.25
C SER A 68 14.94 25.74 1.37
N GLN A 69 14.71 24.53 0.86
CA GLN A 69 13.53 24.20 0.07
C GLN A 69 13.01 22.80 0.39
N ILE A 70 11.70 22.65 0.33
CA ILE A 70 11.02 21.34 0.36
C ILE A 70 10.15 21.19 -0.89
N VAL A 71 10.08 19.97 -1.41
CA VAL A 71 9.27 19.64 -2.59
C VAL A 71 8.59 18.28 -2.38
N ASN A 72 7.47 18.06 -3.07
CA ASN A 72 6.69 16.81 -2.99
C ASN A 72 7.03 15.81 -4.12
N ALA A 73 7.94 16.17 -5.01
CA ALA A 73 8.45 15.35 -6.11
C ALA A 73 9.90 15.74 -6.41
N VAL A 74 10.65 14.83 -7.05
CA VAL A 74 12.02 15.11 -7.49
C VAL A 74 11.98 16.20 -8.56
N PRO A 75 12.65 17.35 -8.37
CA PRO A 75 12.56 18.48 -9.28
C PRO A 75 13.33 18.20 -10.58
N GLU A 76 12.88 18.79 -11.68
CA GLU A 76 13.70 18.85 -12.90
C GLU A 76 14.89 19.79 -12.68
N ALA A 77 16.09 19.38 -13.10
CA ALA A 77 17.27 20.22 -13.03
C ALA A 77 17.14 21.40 -14.01
N ASP A 78 17.44 22.61 -13.53
CA ASP A 78 17.56 23.79 -14.37
C ASP A 78 18.88 23.68 -15.18
N PRO A 79 18.85 23.69 -16.53
CA PRO A 79 20.06 23.64 -17.34
C PRO A 79 21.00 24.83 -17.11
N ASP A 80 20.46 25.99 -16.74
CA ASP A 80 21.22 27.22 -16.51
C ASP A 80 21.70 27.34 -15.04
N ASP A 81 21.10 26.57 -14.14
CA ASP A 81 21.42 26.55 -12.70
C ASP A 81 21.28 25.14 -12.09
N PRO A 82 22.13 24.19 -12.49
CA PRO A 82 22.00 22.77 -12.13
C PRO A 82 22.29 22.49 -10.65
N PHE A 83 21.89 21.31 -10.17
CA PHE A 83 22.29 20.83 -8.84
C PHE A 83 23.74 20.31 -8.85
N ASP A 84 24.56 20.79 -7.91
CA ASP A 84 25.92 20.30 -7.71
C ASP A 84 25.93 18.85 -7.20
N PHE A 85 25.04 18.54 -6.25
CA PHE A 85 24.97 17.24 -5.59
C PHE A 85 23.53 16.73 -5.51
N LEU A 86 23.38 15.43 -5.75
CA LEU A 86 22.14 14.69 -5.53
C LEU A 86 22.41 13.59 -4.50
N VAL A 87 21.82 13.69 -3.32
CA VAL A 87 21.96 12.70 -2.24
C VAL A 87 20.79 11.73 -2.28
N VAL A 88 21.08 10.44 -2.42
CA VAL A 88 20.09 9.36 -2.39
C VAL A 88 20.12 8.68 -1.03
N SER A 89 19.02 8.79 -0.29
CA SER A 89 18.85 8.18 1.04
C SER A 89 17.51 7.45 1.22
N MET A 90 16.69 7.39 0.16
CA MET A 90 15.54 6.51 0.13
C MET A 90 15.96 5.03 0.17
N LYS A 91 15.07 4.14 0.56
CA LYS A 91 15.37 2.70 0.58
C LYS A 91 15.52 2.14 -0.83
N THR A 92 16.39 1.14 -0.99
CA THR A 92 16.52 0.40 -2.25
C THR A 92 15.78 -0.91 -2.19
N VAL A 93 14.56 -0.90 -2.72
CA VAL A 93 13.72 -2.09 -2.86
C VAL A 93 13.33 -2.21 -4.34
N PRO A 94 14.07 -2.99 -5.14
CA PRO A 94 13.85 -3.08 -6.59
C PRO A 94 12.45 -3.53 -6.99
N GLU A 95 11.76 -4.28 -6.12
CA GLU A 95 10.38 -4.72 -6.37
C GLU A 95 9.34 -3.58 -6.35
N ILE A 96 9.67 -2.41 -5.78
CA ILE A 96 8.72 -1.27 -5.64
C ILE A 96 9.19 0.02 -6.31
N SER A 97 10.49 0.18 -6.54
CA SER A 97 11.05 1.45 -7.00
C SER A 97 12.31 1.27 -7.84
N ASP A 98 12.40 2.06 -8.90
CA ASP A 98 13.57 2.17 -9.76
C ASP A 98 14.32 3.48 -9.41
N VAL A 99 15.45 3.35 -8.70
CA VAL A 99 16.24 4.48 -8.21
C VAL A 99 16.67 5.38 -9.36
N CYS A 100 17.20 4.79 -10.44
CA CYS A 100 17.71 5.54 -11.59
C CYS A 100 16.62 6.40 -12.22
N LYS A 101 15.42 5.85 -12.42
CA LYS A 101 14.29 6.63 -12.97
C LYS A 101 13.84 7.76 -12.03
N ILE A 102 13.85 7.51 -10.72
CA ILE A 102 13.39 8.49 -9.73
C ILE A 102 14.33 9.71 -9.70
N ILE A 103 15.64 9.50 -9.76
CA ILE A 103 16.63 10.57 -9.62
C ILE A 103 16.95 11.28 -10.94
N ALA A 104 16.67 10.64 -12.09
CA ALA A 104 17.01 11.15 -13.41
C ALA A 104 16.59 12.62 -13.67
N PRO A 105 15.41 13.11 -13.24
CA PRO A 105 15.00 14.50 -13.51
C PRO A 105 15.96 15.55 -12.93
N SER A 106 16.61 15.26 -11.80
CA SER A 106 17.51 16.20 -11.13
C SER A 106 18.98 16.05 -11.52
N ILE A 107 19.32 15.16 -12.46
CA ILE A 107 20.71 14.91 -12.86
C ILE A 107 21.06 15.69 -14.12
N THR A 108 22.04 16.58 -13.99
CA THR A 108 22.68 17.24 -15.13
C THR A 108 23.93 16.45 -15.53
N PRO A 109 24.02 15.93 -16.78
CA PRO A 109 25.17 15.16 -17.24
C PRO A 109 26.48 15.90 -17.05
N SER A 110 27.51 15.18 -16.58
CA SER A 110 28.87 15.70 -16.37
C SER A 110 29.00 16.83 -15.33
N HIS A 111 27.93 17.17 -14.62
CA HIS A 111 27.93 18.22 -13.59
C HIS A 111 27.49 17.67 -12.23
N THR A 112 26.27 17.15 -12.13
CA THR A 112 25.72 16.69 -10.87
C THR A 112 26.51 15.49 -10.34
N THR A 113 26.94 15.55 -9.08
CA THR A 113 27.56 14.42 -8.38
C THR A 113 26.50 13.65 -7.61
N ILE A 114 26.43 12.35 -7.82
CA ILE A 114 25.43 11.47 -7.19
C ILE A 114 26.05 10.88 -5.92
N VAL A 115 25.43 11.10 -4.78
CA VAL A 115 25.91 10.66 -3.46
C VAL A 115 24.97 9.60 -2.89
N LEU A 116 25.43 8.36 -2.76
CA LEU A 116 24.63 7.23 -2.30
C LEU A 116 24.84 6.99 -0.80
N MET A 117 23.84 7.33 0.02
CA MET A 117 23.82 7.05 1.46
C MET A 117 22.96 5.83 1.82
N GLN A 118 22.53 5.06 0.81
CA GLN A 118 21.67 3.90 0.98
C GLN A 118 22.44 2.69 1.56
N ASN A 119 21.72 1.83 2.28
CA ASN A 119 22.27 0.56 2.76
C ASN A 119 22.52 -0.43 1.62
N GLY A 120 23.38 -1.41 1.90
CA GLY A 120 23.64 -2.54 1.00
C GLY A 120 25.00 -2.45 0.30
N MET A 121 25.21 -3.42 -0.59
CA MET A 121 26.43 -3.61 -1.37
C MET A 121 26.14 -3.45 -2.85
N TYR A 122 27.09 -2.95 -3.65
CA TYR A 122 26.99 -2.92 -5.11
C TYR A 122 25.69 -2.25 -5.63
N ILE A 123 25.35 -1.11 -5.05
CA ILE A 123 24.23 -0.25 -5.48
C ILE A 123 24.69 0.78 -6.52
N GLU A 124 26.00 0.93 -6.69
CA GLU A 124 26.70 1.88 -7.56
C GLU A 124 26.67 1.50 -9.04
N PRO A 125 26.90 0.22 -9.44
CA PRO A 125 27.02 -0.12 -10.86
C PRO A 125 25.79 0.26 -11.71
N PRO A 126 24.53 0.02 -11.27
CA PRO A 126 23.35 0.47 -12.02
C PRO A 126 23.26 1.98 -12.20
N ILE A 127 23.78 2.76 -11.24
CA ILE A 127 23.81 4.22 -11.29
C ILE A 127 24.84 4.70 -12.32
N ILE A 128 26.04 4.10 -12.34
CA ILE A 128 27.08 4.42 -13.33
C ILE A 128 26.65 4.01 -14.75
N GLU A 129 25.90 2.92 -14.88
CA GLU A 129 25.35 2.52 -16.17
C GLU A 129 24.32 3.54 -16.69
N ALA A 130 23.43 4.01 -15.81
CA ALA A 130 22.40 4.98 -16.16
C ALA A 130 22.94 6.41 -16.38
N PHE A 131 23.96 6.81 -15.61
CA PHE A 131 24.54 8.16 -15.61
C PHE A 131 26.06 8.10 -15.87
N PRO A 132 26.47 7.70 -17.09
CA PRO A 132 27.85 7.30 -17.38
C PRO A 132 28.87 8.43 -17.32
N THR A 133 28.44 9.69 -17.31
CA THR A 133 29.31 10.87 -17.27
C THR A 133 29.34 11.56 -15.90
N ASN A 134 28.60 11.06 -14.92
CA ASN A 134 28.47 11.66 -13.60
C ASN A 134 29.37 10.95 -12.58
N VAL A 135 29.94 11.72 -11.65
CA VAL A 135 30.68 11.19 -10.50
C VAL A 135 29.70 10.55 -9.52
N VAL A 136 30.03 9.35 -9.04
CA VAL A 136 29.26 8.63 -8.02
C VAL A 136 30.10 8.52 -6.75
N LEU A 137 29.66 9.20 -5.69
CA LEU A 137 30.20 9.05 -4.35
C LEU A 137 29.35 8.03 -3.60
N SER A 138 30.00 7.06 -3.00
CA SER A 138 29.37 5.99 -2.26
C SER A 138 29.67 6.14 -0.78
N GLY A 139 28.63 5.95 0.05
CA GLY A 139 28.71 6.21 1.48
C GLY A 139 28.26 5.03 2.35
N ALA A 140 28.98 4.80 3.44
CA ALA A 140 28.67 3.86 4.51
C ALA A 140 28.47 4.62 5.83
N SER A 141 27.22 5.00 6.09
CA SER A 141 26.81 5.66 7.34
C SER A 141 26.45 4.64 8.43
N TYR A 142 27.04 4.80 9.61
CA TYR A 142 26.65 4.09 10.83
C TYR A 142 25.91 5.10 11.70
N ILE A 143 24.58 5.03 11.70
CA ILE A 143 23.70 6.05 12.27
C ILE A 143 22.44 5.41 12.85
N GLY A 144 21.99 5.90 14.00
CA GLY A 144 20.70 5.61 14.59
C GLY A 144 19.74 6.76 14.35
N ALA A 145 19.01 6.75 13.22
CA ALA A 145 18.07 7.82 12.87
C ALA A 145 16.73 7.27 12.39
N HIS A 146 15.64 7.69 13.03
CA HIS A 146 14.29 7.24 12.75
C HIS A 146 13.34 8.42 12.57
N GLU A 147 12.54 8.35 11.51
CA GLU A 147 11.45 9.30 11.28
C GLU A 147 10.13 8.69 11.75
N ARG A 148 9.34 9.49 12.47
CA ARG A 148 7.98 9.18 12.86
C ARG A 148 7.12 10.45 12.82
N ASN A 149 6.35 10.61 11.75
CA ASN A 149 5.36 11.68 11.63
C ASN A 149 5.98 13.09 11.75
N ALA A 150 6.98 13.38 10.91
CA ALA A 150 7.81 14.59 10.91
C ALA A 150 8.59 14.83 12.22
N HIS A 151 8.73 13.80 13.07
CA HIS A 151 9.64 13.81 14.21
C HIS A 151 10.83 12.89 13.92
N ILE A 152 12.04 13.44 13.94
CA ILE A 152 13.29 12.71 13.80
C ILE A 152 13.87 12.44 15.18
N ILE A 153 14.07 11.17 15.48
CA ILE A 153 14.84 10.71 16.64
C ILE A 153 16.17 10.22 16.10
N HIS A 154 17.25 10.89 16.49
CA HIS A 154 18.62 10.54 16.15
C HIS A 154 19.42 10.28 17.42
N ASP A 155 19.57 9.00 17.76
CA ASP A 155 19.98 8.51 19.08
C ASP A 155 21.35 7.79 19.09
N ASP A 156 21.95 7.58 17.92
CA ASP A 156 23.32 7.07 17.77
C ASP A 156 24.08 7.92 16.73
N PRO A 157 25.25 8.52 17.09
CA PRO A 157 25.98 9.46 16.24
C PRO A 157 26.26 8.94 14.82
N ASP A 158 26.29 9.86 13.84
CA ASP A 158 26.62 9.49 12.46
C ASP A 158 28.13 9.35 12.27
N HIS A 159 28.60 8.11 12.11
CA HIS A 159 29.94 7.84 11.60
C HIS A 159 29.86 7.55 10.09
N PHE A 160 30.14 8.56 9.27
CA PHE A 160 29.94 8.48 7.83
C PHE A 160 31.25 8.32 7.08
N HIS A 161 31.49 7.14 6.49
CA HIS A 161 32.62 6.94 5.58
C HIS A 161 32.14 7.12 4.14
N ILE A 162 32.88 7.87 3.33
CA ILE A 162 32.49 8.18 1.94
C ILE A 162 33.70 8.11 1.01
N GLY A 163 33.52 7.53 -0.17
CA GLY A 163 34.57 7.46 -1.19
C GLY A 163 33.98 7.52 -2.60
N ALA A 164 34.80 7.89 -3.58
CA ALA A 164 34.39 7.80 -4.98
C ALA A 164 34.34 6.32 -5.39
N PHE A 165 33.22 5.88 -5.96
CA PHE A 165 33.17 4.58 -6.62
C PHE A 165 33.60 4.77 -8.07
N HIS A 166 34.82 4.33 -8.39
CA HIS A 166 35.49 4.68 -9.63
C HIS A 166 34.65 4.34 -10.87
N ASN A 167 34.36 5.36 -11.68
CA ASN A 167 33.78 5.22 -13.00
C ASN A 167 34.93 5.19 -14.04
N PRO A 168 35.14 4.07 -14.76
CA PRO A 168 36.24 3.94 -15.72
C PRO A 168 36.23 4.95 -16.87
N ARG A 169 35.14 5.71 -17.03
CA ARG A 169 34.98 6.75 -18.06
C ARG A 169 35.39 8.14 -17.59
N LEU A 170 35.70 8.30 -16.30
CA LEU A 170 36.02 9.59 -15.68
C LEU A 170 37.48 9.65 -15.23
N ASP A 171 37.97 10.88 -15.10
CA ASP A 171 39.27 11.15 -14.51
C ASP A 171 39.22 11.03 -12.97
N VAL A 172 40.15 10.25 -12.40
CA VAL A 172 40.23 9.99 -10.96
C VAL A 172 40.47 11.28 -10.18
N GLN A 173 41.19 12.26 -10.76
CA GLN A 173 41.42 13.54 -10.10
C GLN A 173 40.12 14.34 -9.97
N HIS A 174 39.27 14.33 -11.01
CA HIS A 174 37.94 14.93 -10.95
C HIS A 174 37.06 14.26 -9.88
N GLU A 175 37.08 12.93 -9.77
CA GLU A 175 36.34 12.20 -8.73
C GLU A 175 36.78 12.61 -7.32
N ARG A 176 38.09 12.78 -7.11
CA ARG A 176 38.67 13.25 -5.83
C ARG A 176 38.26 14.67 -5.49
N GLU A 177 38.28 15.58 -6.46
CA GLU A 177 37.85 16.97 -6.26
C GLU A 177 36.38 17.06 -5.85
N ARG A 178 35.52 16.24 -6.47
CA ARG A 178 34.09 16.18 -6.10
C ARG A 178 33.87 15.55 -4.73
N LEU A 179 34.65 14.54 -4.35
CA LEU A 179 34.65 13.96 -3.00
C LEU A 179 35.04 15.01 -1.95
N GLU A 180 36.13 15.73 -2.17
CA GLU A 180 36.61 16.79 -1.25
C GLU A 180 35.61 17.94 -1.13
N ALA A 181 35.00 18.37 -2.24
CA ALA A 181 33.97 19.40 -2.22
C ALA A 181 32.75 18.97 -1.37
N PHE A 182 32.29 17.73 -1.53
CA PHE A 182 31.16 17.22 -0.75
C PHE A 182 31.50 17.08 0.74
N THR A 183 32.63 16.47 1.09
CA THR A 183 33.03 16.29 2.50
C THR A 183 33.28 17.63 3.18
N THR A 184 33.86 18.61 2.49
CA THR A 184 34.00 19.98 3.00
C THR A 184 32.65 20.59 3.33
N ALA A 185 31.67 20.45 2.43
CA ALA A 185 30.32 20.98 2.63
C ALA A 185 29.56 20.26 3.76
N TYR A 186 29.71 18.93 3.89
CA TYR A 186 29.07 18.14 4.95
C TYR A 186 29.67 18.43 6.33
N ASN A 187 31.01 18.51 6.40
CA ASN A 187 31.75 18.68 7.66
C ASN A 187 31.82 20.14 8.11
N GLY A 188 31.42 21.10 7.28
CA GLY A 188 31.50 22.53 7.59
C GLY A 188 30.73 22.95 8.84
N SER A 189 29.73 22.16 9.28
CA SER A 189 29.02 22.39 10.55
C SER A 189 29.89 22.13 11.79
N LYS A 190 30.98 21.35 11.64
CA LYS A 190 31.87 20.86 12.70
C LYS A 190 31.18 20.01 13.77
N VAL A 191 29.98 19.54 13.48
CA VAL A 191 29.16 18.71 14.38
C VAL A 191 29.22 17.23 13.97
N VAL A 192 29.34 16.96 12.67
CA VAL A 192 29.45 15.61 12.09
C VAL A 192 30.72 15.50 11.25
N ASP A 193 31.17 14.28 11.01
CA ASP A 193 32.38 13.99 10.23
C ASP A 193 32.11 12.92 9.15
N ALA A 194 32.06 13.37 7.90
CA ALA A 194 32.19 12.55 6.71
C ALA A 194 33.67 12.29 6.43
N VAL A 195 34.12 11.07 6.70
CA VAL A 195 35.51 10.64 6.56
C VAL A 195 35.73 10.15 5.12
N PRO A 196 36.53 10.87 4.30
CA PRO A 196 36.88 10.40 2.97
C PRO A 196 37.76 9.15 3.06
N VAL A 197 37.48 8.14 2.22
CA VAL A 197 38.23 6.89 2.15
C VAL A 197 38.54 6.53 0.70
N ASP A 198 39.72 5.94 0.47
CA ASP A 198 40.15 5.52 -0.87
C ASP A 198 39.37 4.30 -1.40
N ASP A 199 39.01 3.38 -0.50
CA ASP A 199 38.29 2.15 -0.83
C ASP A 199 37.01 2.06 0.02
N ILE A 200 35.93 2.60 -0.53
CA ILE A 200 34.61 2.57 0.12
C ILE A 200 34.05 1.14 0.24
N MET A 201 34.43 0.24 -0.66
CA MET A 201 33.90 -1.13 -0.67
C MET A 201 34.39 -1.93 0.53
N LEU A 202 35.60 -1.66 1.02
CA LEU A 202 36.08 -2.20 2.30
C LEU A 202 35.12 -1.84 3.46
N TYR A 203 34.68 -0.59 3.55
CA TYR A 203 33.79 -0.12 4.61
C TYR A 203 32.36 -0.66 4.45
N ARG A 204 31.86 -0.77 3.21
CA ARG A 204 30.57 -1.42 2.95
C ARG A 204 30.60 -2.90 3.30
N TRP A 205 31.66 -3.63 2.94
CA TRP A 205 31.85 -5.03 3.35
C TRP A 205 31.91 -5.16 4.88
N ARG A 206 32.66 -4.28 5.55
CA ARG A 206 32.72 -4.26 7.02
C ARG A 206 31.34 -4.01 7.64
N LYS A 207 30.56 -3.08 7.09
CA LYS A 207 29.18 -2.81 7.53
C LYS A 207 28.24 -3.98 7.28
N ILE A 208 28.38 -4.67 6.13
CA ILE A 208 27.46 -5.76 5.77
C ILE A 208 27.68 -7.04 6.55
N ILE A 209 28.83 -7.22 7.24
CA ILE A 209 28.96 -8.30 8.23
C ILE A 209 27.84 -8.19 9.28
N TRP A 210 27.53 -6.99 9.75
CA TRP A 210 26.44 -6.77 10.69
C TRP A 210 25.08 -6.68 9.98
N ASN A 211 24.98 -5.84 8.94
CA ASN A 211 23.72 -5.60 8.23
C ASN A 211 23.21 -6.80 7.42
N GLY A 212 24.07 -7.69 6.97
CA GLY A 212 23.69 -8.89 6.23
C GLY A 212 23.38 -10.09 7.13
N THR A 213 23.54 -9.95 8.46
CA THR A 213 23.31 -11.03 9.44
C THR A 213 22.26 -10.65 10.48
N TYR A 214 22.54 -9.70 11.37
CA TYR A 214 21.61 -9.29 12.43
C TYR A 214 20.29 -8.78 11.85
N ASN A 215 20.33 -7.87 10.86
CA ASN A 215 19.13 -7.31 10.23
C ASN A 215 18.18 -8.41 9.70
N PRO A 216 18.61 -9.31 8.78
CA PRO A 216 17.75 -10.39 8.29
C PRO A 216 17.29 -11.36 9.37
N ILE A 217 18.17 -11.79 10.27
CA ILE A 217 17.84 -12.80 11.29
C ILE A 217 16.83 -12.22 12.30
N CYS A 218 17.01 -10.97 12.73
CA CYS A 218 16.05 -10.27 13.59
C CYS A 218 14.72 -10.06 12.86
N ALA A 219 14.74 -9.69 11.58
CA ALA A 219 13.52 -9.52 10.77
C ALA A 219 12.73 -10.83 10.61
N ILE A 220 13.42 -11.97 10.42
CA ILE A 220 12.79 -13.29 10.29
C ILE A 220 12.18 -13.74 11.62
N THR A 221 12.94 -13.59 12.71
CA THR A 221 12.53 -14.08 14.04
C THR A 221 11.58 -13.12 14.75
N GLN A 222 11.50 -11.86 14.30
CA GLN A 222 10.82 -10.76 14.99
C GLN A 222 11.33 -10.53 16.43
N LEU A 223 12.60 -10.87 16.67
CA LEU A 223 13.31 -10.66 17.93
C LEU A 223 14.38 -9.59 17.74
N ASP A 224 14.63 -8.77 18.77
CA ASP A 224 15.80 -7.90 18.79
C ASP A 224 17.11 -8.71 18.86
N ASN A 225 18.23 -8.05 18.56
CA ASN A 225 19.56 -8.64 18.54
C ASN A 225 19.92 -9.41 19.84
N ALA A 226 19.56 -8.86 21.01
CA ALA A 226 19.88 -9.42 22.31
C ALA A 226 19.02 -10.64 22.62
N ALA A 227 17.74 -10.60 22.25
CA ALA A 227 16.83 -11.74 22.36
C ALA A 227 17.28 -12.91 21.47
N VAL A 228 17.68 -12.65 20.22
CA VAL A 228 18.25 -13.69 19.33
C VAL A 228 19.44 -14.38 19.99
N ARG A 229 20.38 -13.60 20.55
CA ARG A 229 21.56 -14.14 21.23
C ARG A 229 21.21 -14.95 22.47
N ARG A 230 20.34 -14.41 23.35
CA ARG A 230 19.89 -15.07 24.59
C ARG A 230 19.16 -16.39 24.34
N CYS A 231 18.47 -16.51 23.20
CA CYS A 231 17.82 -17.74 22.78
C CYS A 231 18.76 -18.74 22.08
N GLY A 232 20.08 -18.57 22.19
CA GLY A 232 21.08 -19.48 21.58
C GLY A 232 21.38 -19.21 20.11
N GLY A 233 20.85 -18.13 19.54
CA GLY A 233 21.05 -17.74 18.14
C GLY A 233 22.47 -17.27 17.81
N GLU A 234 23.28 -16.89 18.81
CA GLU A 234 24.63 -16.38 18.57
C GLU A 234 25.52 -17.40 17.86
N TYR A 235 25.62 -18.61 18.41
CA TYR A 235 26.50 -19.67 17.89
C TYR A 235 25.85 -20.50 16.78
N SER A 236 24.51 -20.55 16.74
CA SER A 236 23.77 -21.35 15.76
C SER A 236 23.43 -20.58 14.48
N LEU A 237 23.32 -19.24 14.53
CA LEU A 237 22.90 -18.42 13.39
C LEU A 237 23.86 -17.26 13.14
N ILE A 238 24.09 -16.38 14.12
CA ILE A 238 24.80 -15.11 13.90
C ILE A 238 26.26 -15.31 13.51
N ARG A 239 27.06 -16.00 14.34
CA ARG A 239 28.49 -16.21 14.10
C ARG A 239 28.75 -17.01 12.82
N PRO A 240 28.02 -18.13 12.55
CA PRO A 240 28.12 -18.81 11.26
C PRO A 240 27.77 -17.92 10.07
N ALA A 241 26.68 -17.15 10.13
CA ALA A 241 26.29 -16.23 9.06
C ALA A 241 27.34 -15.13 8.82
N MET A 242 27.95 -14.59 9.89
CA MET A 242 29.02 -13.62 9.79
C MET A 242 30.29 -14.22 9.17
N ALA A 243 30.62 -15.46 9.53
CA ALA A 243 31.75 -16.18 8.94
C ALA A 243 31.53 -16.46 7.44
N GLU A 244 30.31 -16.85 7.05
CA GLU A 244 29.94 -16.97 5.64
C GLU A 244 30.09 -15.62 4.91
N MET A 245 29.55 -14.53 5.48
CA MET A 245 29.67 -13.20 4.87
C MET A 245 31.12 -12.73 4.74
N ALA A 246 31.95 -12.99 5.75
CA ALA A 246 33.39 -12.69 5.71
C ALA A 246 34.12 -13.52 4.64
N ALA A 247 33.74 -14.78 4.44
CA ALA A 247 34.27 -15.62 3.37
C ALA A 247 33.89 -15.09 1.99
N ILE A 248 32.67 -14.55 1.81
CA ILE A 248 32.28 -13.87 0.57
C ILE A 248 33.15 -12.63 0.36
N ALA A 249 33.29 -11.77 1.36
CA ALA A 249 34.11 -10.56 1.28
C ALA A 249 35.55 -10.87 0.86
N LYS A 250 36.16 -11.90 1.49
CA LYS A 250 37.52 -12.35 1.15
C LYS A 250 37.62 -12.89 -0.28
N ALA A 251 36.63 -13.63 -0.76
CA ALA A 251 36.58 -14.12 -2.14
C ALA A 251 36.36 -13.00 -3.18
N ASP A 252 35.78 -11.89 -2.73
CA ASP A 252 35.61 -10.65 -3.50
C ASP A 252 36.85 -9.74 -3.46
N GLY A 253 37.89 -10.12 -2.70
CA GLY A 253 39.17 -9.39 -2.61
C GLY A 253 39.35 -8.55 -1.34
N TYR A 254 38.40 -8.59 -0.40
CA TYR A 254 38.42 -7.78 0.81
C TYR A 254 38.64 -8.65 2.04
N ASP A 255 39.90 -8.76 2.50
CA ASP A 255 40.21 -9.44 3.77
C ASP A 255 39.94 -8.50 4.95
N LEU A 256 38.86 -8.78 5.69
CA LEU A 256 38.42 -7.97 6.83
C LEU A 256 39.15 -8.34 8.15
N GLY A 257 40.07 -9.30 8.11
CA GLY A 257 40.80 -9.83 9.25
C GLY A 257 40.09 -10.99 9.95
N GLU A 258 40.88 -11.87 10.59
CA GLU A 258 40.40 -13.11 11.19
C GLU A 258 39.43 -12.89 12.37
N ASN A 259 39.51 -11.73 13.04
CA ASN A 259 38.72 -11.40 14.22
C ASN A 259 37.44 -10.61 13.90
N ILE A 260 37.08 -10.41 12.63
CA ILE A 260 35.95 -9.54 12.26
C ILE A 260 34.62 -10.01 12.87
N VAL A 261 34.41 -11.33 12.99
CA VAL A 261 33.20 -11.89 13.60
C VAL A 261 33.12 -11.53 15.08
N ASP A 262 34.21 -11.74 15.83
CA ASP A 262 34.26 -11.40 17.25
C ASP A 262 34.12 -9.89 17.46
N GLU A 263 34.77 -9.08 16.61
CA GLU A 263 34.65 -7.63 16.67
C GLU A 263 33.19 -7.18 16.50
N MET A 264 32.48 -7.71 15.49
CA MET A 264 31.09 -7.31 15.21
C MET A 264 30.11 -7.76 16.29
N VAL A 265 30.31 -8.95 16.86
CA VAL A 265 29.49 -9.43 17.98
C VAL A 265 29.76 -8.60 19.24
N ASN A 266 31.03 -8.29 19.55
CA ASN A 266 31.41 -7.55 20.75
C ASN A 266 31.05 -6.06 20.69
N LYS A 267 31.03 -5.47 19.49
CA LYS A 267 30.52 -4.11 19.25
C LYS A 267 29.03 -3.96 19.56
N THR A 268 28.31 -5.07 19.69
CA THR A 268 26.89 -5.09 20.02
C THR A 268 26.70 -5.78 21.38
N PRO A 269 26.91 -5.08 22.52
CA PRO A 269 26.78 -5.67 23.85
C PRO A 269 25.44 -6.39 24.02
N ILE A 270 25.42 -7.49 24.78
CA ILE A 270 24.21 -8.30 24.93
C ILE A 270 23.10 -7.55 25.70
N GLU A 271 23.47 -6.54 26.47
CA GLU A 271 22.59 -5.63 27.19
C GLU A 271 21.88 -4.65 26.26
N LEU A 272 22.47 -4.36 25.10
CA LEU A 272 21.91 -3.45 24.10
C LEU A 272 20.82 -4.15 23.30
N CYS A 273 19.57 -4.02 23.75
CA CYS A 273 18.38 -4.52 23.07
C CYS A 273 18.03 -3.58 21.91
N PHE A 274 18.67 -3.80 20.77
CA PHE A 274 18.55 -2.98 19.56
C PHE A 274 17.67 -3.67 18.52
N ARG A 275 16.72 -2.90 17.97
CA ARG A 275 15.84 -3.33 16.88
C ARG A 275 16.42 -2.87 15.53
N PRO A 276 16.97 -3.78 14.72
CA PRO A 276 17.60 -3.39 13.47
C PRO A 276 16.59 -2.85 12.44
N SER A 277 17.04 -2.05 11.47
CA SER A 277 16.16 -1.34 10.53
C SER A 277 15.21 -2.27 9.75
N MET A 278 15.70 -3.44 9.35
CA MET A 278 14.90 -4.43 8.64
C MET A 278 13.80 -5.03 9.51
N LEU A 279 14.04 -5.24 10.81
CA LEU A 279 13.02 -5.67 11.77
C LEU A 279 11.95 -4.59 11.94
N VAL A 280 12.37 -3.33 12.12
CA VAL A 280 11.44 -2.19 12.23
C VAL A 280 10.52 -2.09 11.01
N ASP A 281 11.01 -2.46 9.82
CA ASP A 281 10.19 -2.51 8.62
C ASP A 281 9.20 -3.65 8.61
N VAL A 282 9.62 -4.86 8.98
CA VAL A 282 8.71 -6.00 9.13
C VAL A 282 7.60 -5.68 10.13
N ASP A 283 7.92 -5.08 11.28
CA ASP A 283 6.95 -4.67 12.30
C ASP A 283 5.92 -3.67 11.76
N LYS A 284 6.36 -2.77 10.87
CA LYS A 284 5.53 -1.74 10.24
C LYS A 284 4.78 -2.22 9.01
N GLY A 285 4.94 -3.48 8.59
CA GLY A 285 4.37 -3.98 7.34
C GLY A 285 5.03 -3.41 6.08
N ASN A 286 6.22 -2.79 6.20
CA ASN A 286 6.94 -2.22 5.07
C ASN A 286 7.84 -3.27 4.38
N PRO A 287 7.95 -3.24 3.04
CA PRO A 287 8.96 -3.98 2.31
C PRO A 287 10.38 -3.65 2.78
N VAL A 288 11.23 -4.66 2.72
CA VAL A 288 12.61 -4.65 3.22
C VAL A 288 13.64 -4.72 2.09
N GLU A 289 14.85 -4.25 2.37
CA GLU A 289 15.98 -4.15 1.42
C GLU A 289 16.68 -5.51 1.21
N VAL A 290 15.95 -6.53 0.73
CA VAL A 290 16.47 -7.92 0.60
C VAL A 290 17.64 -8.02 -0.37
N GLU A 291 17.45 -7.50 -1.58
CA GLU A 291 18.41 -7.69 -2.67
C GLU A 291 19.73 -6.99 -2.40
N VAL A 292 19.69 -5.74 -1.96
CA VAL A 292 20.92 -4.94 -1.77
C VAL A 292 21.67 -5.30 -0.49
N ILE A 293 20.99 -5.80 0.55
CA ILE A 293 21.65 -6.20 1.80
C ILE A 293 22.21 -7.62 1.73
N LEU A 294 21.48 -8.56 1.12
CA LEU A 294 21.87 -9.98 1.13
C LEU A 294 21.99 -10.58 -0.26
N GLY A 295 21.05 -10.26 -1.17
CA GLY A 295 21.03 -10.81 -2.52
C GLY A 295 22.32 -10.55 -3.32
N ASN A 296 22.85 -9.32 -3.27
CA ASN A 296 24.07 -8.91 -3.97
C ASN A 296 25.29 -9.71 -3.48
N ALA A 297 25.48 -9.88 -2.17
CA ALA A 297 26.56 -10.68 -1.62
C ALA A 297 26.42 -12.17 -2.00
N LEU A 298 25.21 -12.73 -1.99
CA LEU A 298 24.98 -14.12 -2.37
C LEU A 298 25.24 -14.38 -3.86
N ARG A 299 25.01 -13.41 -4.74
CA ARG A 299 25.37 -13.53 -6.16
C ARG A 299 26.90 -13.65 -6.33
N ILE A 300 27.67 -12.85 -5.61
CA ILE A 300 29.14 -12.96 -5.56
C ILE A 300 29.56 -14.32 -5.01
N ALA A 301 28.92 -14.80 -3.93
CA ALA A 301 29.19 -16.12 -3.37
C ALA A 301 29.05 -17.23 -4.41
N ARG A 302 27.97 -17.19 -5.21
CA ARG A 302 27.74 -18.16 -6.29
C ARG A 302 28.79 -18.06 -7.40
N GLU A 303 29.12 -16.84 -7.83
CA GLU A 303 30.13 -16.60 -8.86
C GLU A 303 31.53 -17.08 -8.43
N LYS A 304 31.88 -16.91 -7.16
CA LYS A 304 33.18 -17.28 -6.59
C LYS A 304 33.23 -18.69 -5.99
N GLY A 305 32.11 -19.41 -5.98
CA GLY A 305 32.01 -20.76 -5.43
C GLY A 305 32.09 -20.86 -3.89
N VAL A 306 31.73 -19.79 -3.17
CA VAL A 306 31.70 -19.76 -1.70
C VAL A 306 30.40 -20.42 -1.20
N GLN A 307 30.53 -21.36 -0.26
CA GLN A 307 29.39 -22.01 0.38
C GLN A 307 28.79 -21.12 1.48
N THR A 308 27.48 -20.92 1.42
CA THR A 308 26.75 -19.97 2.28
C THR A 308 25.41 -20.55 2.79
N PRO A 309 25.38 -21.76 3.39
CA PRO A 309 24.14 -22.44 3.75
C PRO A 309 23.24 -21.65 4.73
N ILE A 310 23.80 -20.91 5.68
CA ILE A 310 23.02 -20.11 6.63
C ILE A 310 22.45 -18.87 5.94
N LEU A 311 23.27 -18.14 5.19
CA LEU A 311 22.83 -16.96 4.45
C LEU A 311 21.83 -17.32 3.33
N ASP A 312 21.99 -18.46 2.66
CA ASP A 312 21.06 -18.96 1.63
C ASP A 312 19.66 -19.19 2.21
N ASN A 313 19.57 -19.85 3.37
CA ASN A 313 18.29 -20.06 4.04
C ASN A 313 17.69 -18.76 4.57
N THR A 314 18.54 -17.89 5.13
CA THR A 314 18.15 -16.55 5.58
C THR A 314 17.52 -15.75 4.43
N TYR A 315 18.17 -15.74 3.26
CA TYR A 315 17.66 -15.09 2.06
C TYR A 315 16.31 -15.67 1.60
N ARG A 316 16.16 -17.00 1.58
CA ARG A 316 14.91 -17.66 1.20
C ARG A 316 13.75 -17.28 2.12
N PHE A 317 13.95 -17.30 3.44
CA PHE A 317 12.93 -16.85 4.38
C PHE A 317 12.60 -15.37 4.21
N LEU A 318 13.62 -14.54 4.00
CA LEU A 318 13.42 -13.12 3.82
C LEU A 318 12.64 -12.80 2.52
N LYS A 319 12.86 -13.55 1.43
CA LYS A 319 12.03 -13.43 0.21
C LYS A 319 10.57 -13.81 0.47
N LEU A 320 10.28 -14.83 1.28
CA LEU A 320 8.90 -15.18 1.65
C LEU A 320 8.24 -14.07 2.49
N ILE A 321 8.98 -13.49 3.44
CA ILE A 321 8.50 -12.35 4.23
C ILE A 321 8.25 -11.14 3.33
N GLN A 322 9.19 -10.83 2.42
CA GLN A 322 9.05 -9.75 1.44
C GLN A 322 7.81 -9.94 0.56
N THR A 323 7.57 -11.15 0.03
CA THR A 323 6.36 -11.46 -0.72
C THR A 323 5.10 -11.22 0.11
N ARG A 324 5.08 -11.68 1.37
CA ARG A 324 3.95 -11.42 2.28
C ARG A 324 3.70 -9.92 2.48
N LEU A 325 4.77 -9.13 2.68
CA LEU A 325 4.70 -7.68 2.88
C LEU A 325 4.22 -6.95 1.62
N LEU A 326 4.71 -7.35 0.45
CA LEU A 326 4.29 -6.77 -0.84
C LEU A 326 2.83 -7.10 -1.15
N VAL A 327 2.38 -8.34 -0.87
CA VAL A 327 0.96 -8.72 -0.98
C VAL A 327 0.12 -7.89 -0.02
N ALA A 328 0.50 -7.79 1.25
CA ALA A 328 -0.20 -6.96 2.23
C ALA A 328 -0.29 -5.49 1.80
N ARG A 329 0.80 -4.92 1.27
CA ARG A 329 0.81 -3.55 0.72
C ARG A 329 -0.09 -3.36 -0.50
N GLY A 330 -0.30 -4.40 -1.30
CA GLY A 330 -1.31 -4.38 -2.36
C GLY A 330 -2.75 -4.33 -1.83
N HIS A 331 -2.95 -4.35 -0.51
CA HIS A 331 -4.24 -4.39 0.16
C HIS A 331 -4.44 -3.28 1.22
N ASP A 332 -3.46 -2.38 1.43
CA ASP A 332 -3.61 -1.28 2.39
C ASP A 332 -4.20 -0.05 1.70
N TRP A 333 -5.43 0.26 2.09
CA TRP A 333 -6.13 1.46 1.65
C TRP A 333 -5.75 2.68 2.49
N ASP A 334 -5.71 3.85 1.86
CA ASP A 334 -5.80 5.13 2.56
C ASP A 334 -6.64 6.15 1.77
N ALA A 335 -7.24 7.10 2.49
CA ALA A 335 -8.13 8.10 1.91
C ALA A 335 -7.46 8.95 0.81
N ASN A 336 -6.18 9.30 0.97
CA ASN A 336 -5.49 10.18 0.02
C ASN A 336 -5.10 9.46 -1.26
N SER A 337 -4.68 8.19 -1.18
CA SER A 337 -4.43 7.37 -2.38
C SER A 337 -5.74 7.09 -3.13
N HIS A 338 -6.85 6.86 -2.43
CA HIS A 338 -8.17 6.75 -3.04
C HIS A 338 -8.59 8.05 -3.73
N ILE A 339 -8.48 9.21 -3.07
CA ILE A 339 -8.79 10.52 -3.69
C ILE A 339 -7.93 10.76 -4.92
N SER A 340 -6.65 10.35 -4.89
CA SER A 340 -5.74 10.47 -6.04
C SER A 340 -6.20 9.60 -7.21
N MET A 341 -6.62 8.37 -6.95
CA MET A 341 -7.25 7.50 -7.94
C MET A 341 -8.53 8.13 -8.50
N MET A 342 -9.42 8.63 -7.64
CA MET A 342 -10.66 9.29 -8.04
C MET A 342 -10.40 10.47 -9.00
N LYS A 343 -9.46 11.35 -8.66
CA LYS A 343 -9.06 12.48 -9.50
C LYS A 343 -8.59 12.03 -10.88
N SER A 344 -7.80 10.95 -10.95
CA SER A 344 -7.27 10.45 -12.22
C SER A 344 -8.33 9.84 -13.14
N LEU A 345 -9.46 9.40 -12.59
CA LEU A 345 -10.58 8.77 -13.30
C LEU A 345 -11.80 9.70 -13.41
N ASN A 346 -11.65 10.97 -13.04
CA ASN A 346 -12.75 11.95 -12.98
C ASN A 346 -13.94 11.49 -12.10
N ILE A 347 -13.68 10.69 -11.07
CA ILE A 347 -14.68 10.29 -10.08
C ILE A 347 -14.79 11.40 -9.05
N LYS A 348 -15.99 11.96 -8.86
CA LYS A 348 -16.21 13.07 -7.94
C LYS A 348 -16.57 12.62 -6.53
N LYS A 349 -17.47 11.65 -6.41
CA LYS A 349 -17.91 11.06 -5.14
C LYS A 349 -17.72 9.55 -5.16
N SER A 350 -17.28 9.01 -4.03
CA SER A 350 -17.19 7.59 -3.77
C SER A 350 -18.02 7.17 -2.56
N VAL A 351 -18.66 6.00 -2.64
CA VAL A 351 -19.39 5.38 -1.52
C VAL A 351 -18.60 4.17 -1.03
N LEU A 352 -17.92 4.33 0.10
CA LEU A 352 -17.10 3.30 0.76
C LEU A 352 -18.00 2.19 1.34
N SER A 353 -17.48 0.97 1.42
CA SER A 353 -18.21 -0.16 1.99
C SER A 353 -17.31 -1.36 2.24
N MET A 354 -17.58 -2.07 3.35
CA MET A 354 -16.75 -3.18 3.82
C MET A 354 -16.74 -4.34 2.82
N SER A 355 -15.55 -4.88 2.58
CA SER A 355 -15.36 -6.06 1.73
C SER A 355 -15.52 -7.39 2.50
N SER A 356 -15.44 -8.52 1.79
CA SER A 356 -15.32 -9.85 2.40
C SER A 356 -14.06 -9.91 3.28
N PRO A 357 -14.10 -10.50 4.49
CA PRO A 357 -15.14 -11.38 5.04
C PRO A 357 -16.27 -10.69 5.83
N GLY A 358 -16.43 -9.36 5.74
CA GLY A 358 -17.37 -8.60 6.56
C GLY A 358 -16.93 -8.53 8.02
N THR A 359 -17.89 -8.31 8.93
CA THR A 359 -17.63 -8.04 10.35
C THR A 359 -17.98 -9.20 11.28
N HIS A 360 -18.67 -10.23 10.79
CA HIS A 360 -18.95 -11.46 11.55
C HIS A 360 -17.89 -12.52 11.25
N LEU A 361 -16.71 -12.36 11.87
CA LEU A 361 -15.52 -13.17 11.55
C LEU A 361 -15.54 -14.59 12.14
N THR A 362 -16.20 -14.77 13.28
CA THR A 362 -16.24 -16.05 14.01
C THR A 362 -17.69 -16.53 14.11
N PRO A 363 -18.06 -17.63 13.42
CA PRO A 363 -19.41 -18.18 13.50
C PRO A 363 -19.89 -18.36 14.94
N GLY A 364 -21.08 -17.87 15.26
CA GLY A 364 -21.68 -17.93 16.60
C GLY A 364 -21.19 -16.88 17.61
N ASN A 365 -20.25 -16.00 17.26
CA ASN A 365 -19.79 -14.92 18.15
C ASN A 365 -20.39 -13.56 17.79
N ASP A 366 -21.69 -13.41 18.08
CA ASP A 366 -22.45 -12.20 17.75
C ASP A 366 -21.98 -10.97 18.56
N GLN A 367 -21.46 -11.18 19.78
CA GLN A 367 -20.96 -10.08 20.61
C GLN A 367 -19.74 -9.40 19.96
N GLU A 368 -18.79 -10.19 19.46
CA GLU A 368 -17.64 -9.64 18.75
C GLU A 368 -18.04 -9.02 17.41
N ALA A 369 -18.98 -9.64 16.69
CA ALA A 369 -19.49 -9.09 15.44
C ALA A 369 -20.15 -7.70 15.63
N ARG A 370 -20.95 -7.51 16.70
CA ARG A 370 -21.52 -6.19 17.05
C ARG A 370 -20.43 -5.17 17.32
N ARG A 371 -19.44 -5.52 18.15
CA ARG A 371 -18.33 -4.63 18.52
C ARG A 371 -17.53 -4.20 17.29
N LEU A 372 -17.15 -5.15 16.44
CA LEU A 372 -16.40 -4.89 15.23
C LEU A 372 -17.22 -4.07 14.22
N THR A 373 -18.48 -4.41 14.03
CA THR A 373 -19.37 -3.65 13.11
C THR A 373 -19.52 -2.20 13.54
N ARG A 374 -19.74 -1.95 14.84
CA ARG A 374 -19.83 -0.60 15.38
C ARG A 374 -18.55 0.19 15.12
N GLN A 375 -17.40 -0.40 15.43
CA GLN A 375 -16.10 0.22 15.25
C GLN A 375 -15.86 0.60 13.77
N VAL A 376 -16.08 -0.34 12.86
CA VAL A 376 -15.95 -0.13 11.41
C VAL A 376 -16.84 1.01 10.93
N ASN A 377 -18.13 1.00 11.31
CA ASN A 377 -19.08 2.01 10.89
C ASN A 377 -18.71 3.41 11.43
N GLU A 378 -18.22 3.49 12.67
CA GLU A 378 -17.74 4.74 13.27
C GLU A 378 -16.48 5.26 12.59
N ASP A 379 -15.55 4.37 12.23
CA ASP A 379 -14.33 4.73 11.50
C ASP A 379 -14.66 5.20 10.08
N MET A 380 -15.52 4.49 9.35
CA MET A 380 -16.02 4.93 8.03
C MET A 380 -16.73 6.29 8.11
N SER A 381 -17.57 6.48 9.14
CA SER A 381 -18.26 7.76 9.37
C SER A 381 -17.26 8.89 9.58
N LYS A 382 -16.21 8.66 10.38
CA LYS A 382 -15.15 9.63 10.63
C LYS A 382 -14.39 9.97 9.34
N ILE A 383 -13.94 8.97 8.60
CA ILE A 383 -13.23 9.15 7.33
C ILE A 383 -14.08 9.95 6.34
N CYS A 384 -15.37 9.61 6.21
CA CYS A 384 -16.27 10.31 5.32
C CYS A 384 -16.58 11.74 5.77
N LYS A 385 -16.58 12.02 7.08
CA LYS A 385 -16.71 13.39 7.60
C LYS A 385 -15.46 14.22 7.32
N ASP A 386 -14.28 13.64 7.51
CA ASP A 386 -12.99 14.28 7.27
C ASP A 386 -12.76 14.61 5.78
N HIS A 387 -13.42 13.88 4.87
CA HIS A 387 -13.35 14.03 3.41
C HIS A 387 -14.74 14.13 2.76
N SER A 388 -15.61 14.95 3.34
CA SER A 388 -17.04 15.01 3.01
C SER A 388 -17.38 15.40 1.57
N GLU A 389 -16.45 16.02 0.85
CA GLU A 389 -16.56 16.35 -0.57
C GLU A 389 -16.31 15.14 -1.47
N HIS A 390 -15.57 14.14 -0.99
CA HIS A 390 -15.15 12.97 -1.76
C HIS A 390 -15.88 11.69 -1.36
N PHE A 391 -16.18 11.49 -0.09
CA PHE A 391 -16.69 10.20 0.39
C PHE A 391 -18.11 10.26 0.96
N LEU A 392 -18.77 9.12 0.86
CA LEU A 392 -19.99 8.66 1.53
C LEU A 392 -19.71 7.20 1.91
N PHE A 393 -20.57 6.56 2.68
CA PHE A 393 -20.39 5.14 3.01
C PHE A 393 -21.71 4.38 3.15
N PHE A 394 -21.64 3.08 2.87
CA PHE A 394 -22.62 2.10 3.30
C PHE A 394 -22.17 1.45 4.59
N ALA A 395 -23.04 1.44 5.59
CA ALA A 395 -22.74 0.78 6.86
C ALA A 395 -22.81 -0.74 6.74
N SER A 396 -21.94 -1.45 7.44
CA SER A 396 -22.02 -2.91 7.59
C SER A 396 -23.08 -3.30 8.61
N LEU A 397 -23.61 -4.53 8.47
CA LEU A 397 -24.49 -5.16 9.45
C LEU A 397 -23.83 -6.44 10.02
N PRO A 398 -23.97 -6.74 11.32
CA PRO A 398 -23.37 -7.90 11.97
C PRO A 398 -24.11 -9.22 11.66
N LEU A 399 -24.59 -9.42 10.42
CA LEU A 399 -25.31 -10.63 10.06
C LEU A 399 -24.44 -11.89 10.31
N PRO A 400 -25.01 -13.00 10.81
CA PRO A 400 -26.45 -13.30 10.89
C PRO A 400 -27.17 -12.84 12.17
N ASP A 401 -26.56 -11.99 13.00
CA ASP A 401 -27.18 -11.49 14.22
C ASP A 401 -28.29 -10.46 13.93
N VAL A 402 -29.54 -10.90 14.08
CA VAL A 402 -30.73 -10.09 13.79
C VAL A 402 -30.86 -8.90 14.75
N GLU A 403 -30.70 -9.12 16.06
CA GLU A 403 -30.89 -8.06 17.05
C GLU A 403 -29.80 -6.99 16.94
N GLY A 404 -28.55 -7.41 16.74
CA GLY A 404 -27.44 -6.49 16.46
C GLY A 404 -27.68 -5.69 15.19
N SER A 405 -28.18 -6.33 14.13
CA SER A 405 -28.47 -5.66 12.86
C SER A 405 -29.60 -4.64 12.97
N LEU A 406 -30.69 -4.94 13.69
CA LEU A 406 -31.79 -3.99 13.91
C LEU A 406 -31.31 -2.74 14.66
N ALA A 407 -30.50 -2.91 15.71
CA ALA A 407 -29.94 -1.79 16.46
C ALA A 407 -28.96 -0.96 15.62
N GLU A 408 -28.14 -1.62 14.79
CA GLU A 408 -27.14 -0.94 13.96
C GLU A 408 -27.77 -0.18 12.79
N ILE A 409 -28.90 -0.65 12.25
CA ILE A 409 -29.62 0.07 11.18
C ILE A 409 -30.02 1.47 11.63
N ASP A 410 -30.66 1.58 12.80
CA ASP A 410 -31.08 2.88 13.31
C ASP A 410 -29.86 3.75 13.65
N TYR A 411 -28.86 3.18 14.33
CA TYR A 411 -27.65 3.93 14.70
C TYR A 411 -26.89 4.50 13.50
N ALA A 412 -26.66 3.69 12.47
CA ALA A 412 -25.88 4.08 11.31
C ALA A 412 -26.55 5.20 10.50
N LEU A 413 -27.87 5.13 10.32
CA LEU A 413 -28.62 6.16 9.61
C LEU A 413 -28.76 7.44 10.45
N ASP A 414 -29.10 7.31 11.73
CA ASP A 414 -29.50 8.45 12.57
C ASP A 414 -28.30 9.20 13.16
N HIS A 415 -27.15 8.54 13.34
CA HIS A 415 -25.98 9.12 14.02
C HIS A 415 -24.71 9.15 13.17
N LEU A 416 -24.52 8.19 12.27
CA LEU A 416 -23.28 8.07 11.50
C LEU A 416 -23.35 8.71 10.11
N GLY A 417 -24.56 8.95 9.60
CA GLY A 417 -24.78 9.55 8.28
C GLY A 417 -24.55 8.59 7.12
N ALA A 418 -24.73 7.29 7.36
CA ALA A 418 -24.68 6.27 6.32
C ALA A 418 -25.73 6.55 5.23
N VAL A 419 -25.41 6.28 3.96
CA VAL A 419 -26.35 6.46 2.83
C VAL A 419 -27.06 5.16 2.44
N GLY A 420 -26.82 4.09 3.19
CA GLY A 420 -27.35 2.76 2.97
C GLY A 420 -26.52 1.72 3.71
N PHE A 421 -26.68 0.46 3.33
CA PHE A 421 -26.04 -0.69 3.99
C PHE A 421 -25.36 -1.60 2.99
N GLN A 422 -24.22 -2.15 3.40
CA GLN A 422 -23.56 -3.23 2.71
C GLN A 422 -23.85 -4.54 3.45
N ILE A 423 -24.25 -5.57 2.72
CA ILE A 423 -24.34 -6.94 3.21
C ILE A 423 -23.58 -7.88 2.27
N LEU A 424 -23.17 -9.03 2.82
CA LEU A 424 -22.53 -10.06 2.02
C LEU A 424 -23.57 -10.94 1.31
N THR A 425 -23.17 -11.58 0.21
CA THR A 425 -24.03 -12.52 -0.54
C THR A 425 -24.52 -13.70 0.30
N ASN A 426 -23.80 -14.07 1.36
CA ASN A 426 -24.27 -14.97 2.41
C ASN A 426 -23.58 -14.62 3.75
N SER A 427 -24.19 -15.04 4.86
CA SER A 427 -23.62 -14.95 6.21
C SER A 427 -23.44 -16.36 6.77
N HIS A 428 -22.22 -16.91 6.66
CA HIS A 428 -21.90 -18.27 7.08
C HIS A 428 -22.82 -19.33 6.45
N GLY A 429 -23.10 -19.18 5.15
CA GLY A 429 -23.96 -20.07 4.38
C GLY A 429 -25.46 -19.78 4.53
N ILE A 430 -25.86 -18.78 5.31
CA ILE A 430 -27.25 -18.30 5.39
C ILE A 430 -27.43 -17.20 4.34
N TYR A 431 -28.28 -17.45 3.35
CA TYR A 431 -28.52 -16.51 2.25
C TYR A 431 -29.58 -15.47 2.62
N PRO A 432 -29.59 -14.30 1.96
CA PRO A 432 -30.52 -13.19 2.23
C PRO A 432 -32.02 -13.53 2.18
N GLY A 433 -32.43 -14.56 1.44
CA GLY A 433 -33.83 -15.03 1.42
C GLY A 433 -34.23 -15.92 2.59
N ASP A 434 -33.33 -16.22 3.54
CA ASP A 434 -33.65 -17.01 4.72
C ASP A 434 -34.64 -16.25 5.64
N PRO A 435 -35.72 -16.89 6.13
CA PRO A 435 -36.71 -16.25 6.99
C PRO A 435 -36.15 -15.59 8.26
N ARG A 436 -34.96 -16.01 8.73
CA ARG A 436 -34.26 -15.36 9.85
C ARG A 436 -34.01 -13.88 9.60
N PHE A 437 -33.79 -13.48 8.36
CA PHE A 437 -33.51 -12.10 8.01
C PHE A 437 -34.77 -11.28 7.74
N ASN A 438 -35.97 -11.87 7.84
CA ASN A 438 -37.22 -11.17 7.53
C ASN A 438 -37.35 -9.84 8.27
N ARG A 439 -37.08 -9.83 9.58
CA ARG A 439 -37.15 -8.62 10.42
C ARG A 439 -36.11 -7.56 10.02
N VAL A 440 -34.92 -8.00 9.62
CA VAL A 440 -33.86 -7.08 9.16
C VAL A 440 -34.29 -6.41 7.86
N PHE A 441 -34.78 -7.19 6.89
CA PHE A 441 -35.28 -6.65 5.61
C PHE A 441 -36.55 -5.80 5.79
N ASP A 442 -37.44 -6.15 6.70
CA ASP A 442 -38.61 -5.31 7.02
C ASP A 442 -38.18 -3.94 7.54
N LYS A 443 -37.20 -3.92 8.46
CA LYS A 443 -36.64 -2.69 8.99
C LYS A 443 -35.90 -1.87 7.91
N LEU A 444 -35.10 -2.51 7.06
CA LEU A 444 -34.44 -1.84 5.93
C LEU A 444 -35.47 -1.25 4.95
N SER A 445 -36.60 -1.94 4.73
CA SER A 445 -37.69 -1.45 3.90
C SER A 445 -38.42 -0.26 4.52
N GLU A 446 -38.70 -0.32 5.83
CA GLU A 446 -39.31 0.78 6.59
C GLU A 446 -38.43 2.05 6.50
N ARG A 447 -37.11 1.88 6.52
CA ARG A 447 -36.13 2.96 6.42
C ARG A 447 -35.82 3.38 4.98
N GLU A 448 -36.52 2.83 3.98
CA GLU A 448 -36.31 3.06 2.54
C GLU A 448 -34.84 2.91 2.10
N ALA A 449 -34.15 1.92 2.68
CA ALA A 449 -32.71 1.83 2.59
C ALA A 449 -32.20 1.40 1.20
N ILE A 450 -31.01 1.90 0.87
CA ILE A 450 -30.18 1.33 -0.20
C ILE A 450 -29.40 0.15 0.39
N VAL A 451 -29.44 -1.02 -0.25
CA VAL A 451 -28.74 -2.22 0.21
C VAL A 451 -27.82 -2.74 -0.89
N PHE A 452 -26.52 -2.62 -0.68
CA PHE A 452 -25.48 -3.10 -1.57
C PHE A 452 -25.02 -4.51 -1.18
N PHE A 453 -24.92 -5.39 -2.16
CA PHE A 453 -24.48 -6.78 -1.99
C PHE A 453 -23.04 -6.92 -2.46
N HIS A 454 -22.13 -7.18 -1.53
CA HIS A 454 -20.74 -7.54 -1.83
C HIS A 454 -20.60 -9.07 -1.82
N PRO A 455 -19.86 -9.69 -2.76
CA PRO A 455 -19.72 -11.14 -2.78
C PRO A 455 -18.83 -11.63 -1.66
N THR A 456 -19.07 -12.85 -1.21
CA THR A 456 -18.18 -13.57 -0.32
C THR A 456 -18.03 -15.01 -0.77
N SER A 457 -17.18 -15.77 -0.09
CA SER A 457 -17.02 -17.20 -0.41
C SER A 457 -18.31 -17.97 -0.11
N CYS A 458 -18.59 -18.99 -0.91
CA CYS A 458 -19.67 -19.92 -0.63
C CYS A 458 -19.34 -20.73 0.63
N TYR A 459 -20.33 -20.92 1.50
CA TYR A 459 -20.24 -21.76 2.69
C TYR A 459 -21.37 -22.78 2.70
N ALA A 460 -21.05 -24.00 3.10
CA ALA A 460 -22.02 -25.04 3.41
C ALA A 460 -22.23 -25.11 4.92
N ARG A 461 -23.48 -25.36 5.30
CA ARG A 461 -23.87 -25.66 6.68
C ARG A 461 -24.25 -27.12 6.78
N SER A 462 -23.66 -27.82 7.73
CA SER A 462 -24.03 -29.19 8.08
C SER A 462 -25.23 -29.19 9.04
N GLU A 463 -25.88 -30.34 9.17
CA GLU A 463 -27.02 -30.53 10.10
C GLU A 463 -26.63 -30.28 11.57
N ASP A 464 -25.37 -30.56 11.94
CA ASP A 464 -24.82 -30.31 13.27
C ASP A 464 -24.50 -28.82 13.54
N GLY A 465 -24.78 -27.94 12.59
CA GLY A 465 -24.54 -26.50 12.69
C GLY A 465 -23.12 -26.06 12.32
N SER A 466 -22.22 -26.99 11.99
CA SER A 466 -20.88 -26.66 11.50
C SER A 466 -20.94 -25.92 10.16
N VAL A 467 -20.02 -24.98 9.97
CA VAL A 467 -19.92 -24.13 8.79
C VAL A 467 -18.59 -24.42 8.11
N SER A 468 -18.62 -24.79 6.83
CA SER A 468 -17.42 -25.08 6.06
C SER A 468 -17.39 -24.24 4.78
N ARG A 469 -16.25 -23.60 4.52
CA ARG A 469 -16.03 -22.87 3.26
C ARG A 469 -15.97 -23.87 2.11
N ILE A 470 -16.73 -23.59 1.05
CA ILE A 470 -16.71 -24.39 -0.17
C ILE A 470 -15.68 -23.84 -1.14
N THR A 471 -14.74 -24.68 -1.54
CA THR A 471 -13.68 -24.34 -2.52
C THR A 471 -13.74 -25.37 -3.65
N PRO A 472 -14.65 -25.20 -4.63
CA PRO A 472 -14.87 -26.20 -5.67
C PRO A 472 -13.62 -26.46 -6.53
N ASN A 473 -12.77 -25.45 -6.69
CA ASN A 473 -11.49 -25.55 -7.41
C ASN A 473 -10.33 -25.11 -6.51
N PRO A 474 -9.73 -26.05 -5.73
CA PRO A 474 -8.57 -25.76 -4.89
C PRO A 474 -7.41 -25.22 -5.74
N GLY A 475 -6.98 -23.98 -5.47
CA GLY A 475 -5.92 -23.30 -6.22
C GLY A 475 -6.40 -22.09 -7.05
N LEU A 476 -7.72 -21.97 -7.28
CA LEU A 476 -8.30 -20.78 -7.88
C LEU A 476 -8.84 -19.83 -6.79
N ALA A 477 -8.46 -18.56 -6.85
CA ALA A 477 -8.96 -17.56 -5.91
C ALA A 477 -10.47 -17.35 -6.12
N SER A 478 -11.25 -17.29 -5.03
CA SER A 478 -12.72 -17.14 -5.08
C SER A 478 -13.22 -15.96 -5.94
N PRO A 479 -12.56 -14.78 -5.97
CA PRO A 479 -13.01 -13.67 -6.82
C PRO A 479 -13.01 -13.97 -8.32
N VAL A 480 -12.17 -14.90 -8.80
CA VAL A 480 -12.05 -15.19 -10.23
C VAL A 480 -13.32 -15.82 -10.80
N LEU A 481 -14.04 -16.60 -9.99
CA LEU A 481 -15.18 -17.39 -10.48
C LEU A 481 -16.30 -17.53 -9.45
N GLU A 482 -15.96 -17.94 -8.23
CA GLU A 482 -16.97 -18.32 -7.22
C GLU A 482 -17.85 -17.14 -6.79
N PHE A 483 -17.30 -15.93 -6.70
CA PHE A 483 -18.05 -14.73 -6.33
C PHE A 483 -19.23 -14.44 -7.28
N MET A 484 -19.06 -14.74 -8.58
CA MET A 484 -20.09 -14.55 -9.59
C MET A 484 -21.27 -15.52 -9.39
N PHE A 485 -20.95 -16.76 -8.99
CA PHE A 485 -21.96 -17.76 -8.67
C PHE A 485 -22.64 -17.48 -7.34
N ASP A 486 -21.90 -17.04 -6.32
CA ASP A 486 -22.47 -16.75 -5.01
C ASP A 486 -23.42 -15.56 -5.04
N THR A 487 -23.09 -14.52 -5.81
CA THR A 487 -23.98 -13.39 -6.12
C THR A 487 -25.29 -13.88 -6.75
N THR A 488 -25.20 -14.83 -7.69
CA THR A 488 -26.35 -15.41 -8.36
C THR A 488 -27.23 -16.22 -7.41
N ARG A 489 -26.63 -16.99 -6.49
CA ARG A 489 -27.36 -17.73 -5.45
C ARG A 489 -28.07 -16.77 -4.50
N SER A 490 -27.39 -15.71 -4.08
CA SER A 490 -27.96 -14.67 -3.21
C SER A 490 -29.17 -13.99 -3.85
N LEU A 491 -29.04 -13.51 -5.08
CA LEU A 491 -30.14 -12.88 -5.81
C LEU A 491 -31.32 -13.84 -6.04
N THR A 492 -31.02 -15.09 -6.41
CA THR A 492 -32.05 -16.13 -6.57
C THR A 492 -32.76 -16.42 -5.25
N SER A 493 -32.03 -16.53 -4.13
CA SER A 493 -32.60 -16.74 -2.79
C SER A 493 -33.51 -15.58 -2.38
N LEU A 494 -33.06 -14.35 -2.57
CA LEU A 494 -33.81 -13.14 -2.23
C LEU A 494 -35.13 -13.05 -3.02
N MET A 495 -35.09 -13.29 -4.33
CA MET A 495 -36.29 -13.32 -5.17
C MET A 495 -37.21 -14.48 -4.81
N ALA A 496 -36.63 -15.68 -4.64
CA ALA A 496 -37.40 -16.87 -4.33
C ALA A 496 -38.14 -16.75 -3.01
N SER A 497 -37.56 -16.12 -1.99
CA SER A 497 -38.21 -15.93 -0.69
C SER A 497 -39.44 -14.99 -0.71
N GLY A 498 -39.66 -14.23 -1.78
CA GLY A 498 -40.66 -13.15 -1.82
C GLY A 498 -40.24 -11.88 -1.06
N THR A 499 -38.99 -11.82 -0.56
CA THR A 499 -38.48 -10.65 0.17
C THR A 499 -38.50 -9.39 -0.67
N VAL A 500 -38.21 -9.49 -1.98
CA VAL A 500 -38.25 -8.32 -2.88
C VAL A 500 -39.64 -7.68 -2.90
N ASP A 501 -40.71 -8.47 -3.03
CA ASP A 501 -42.08 -7.98 -3.07
C ASP A 501 -42.55 -7.48 -1.71
N ARG A 502 -42.19 -8.19 -0.64
CA ARG A 502 -42.56 -7.86 0.74
C ARG A 502 -41.93 -6.56 1.24
N CYS A 503 -40.73 -6.23 0.74
CA CYS A 503 -39.92 -5.12 1.21
C CYS A 503 -39.80 -4.02 0.13
N PRO A 504 -40.89 -3.33 -0.28
CA PRO A 504 -40.90 -2.41 -1.42
C PRO A 504 -40.03 -1.15 -1.24
N GLY A 505 -39.71 -0.77 -0.01
CA GLY A 505 -38.90 0.40 0.30
C GLY A 505 -37.41 0.23 0.01
N ILE A 506 -36.93 -1.01 -0.16
CA ILE A 506 -35.50 -1.24 -0.41
C ILE A 506 -35.14 -1.00 -1.88
N THR A 507 -34.03 -0.29 -2.11
CA THR A 507 -33.33 -0.29 -3.40
C THR A 507 -32.07 -1.15 -3.31
N PHE A 508 -32.01 -2.22 -4.10
CA PHE A 508 -30.89 -3.15 -4.07
C PHE A 508 -29.82 -2.77 -5.08
N ILE A 509 -28.54 -2.94 -4.72
CA ILE A 509 -27.40 -2.83 -5.63
C ILE A 509 -26.66 -4.16 -5.66
N ILE A 510 -26.50 -4.73 -6.85
CA ILE A 510 -25.83 -6.03 -7.05
C ILE A 510 -24.50 -5.82 -7.78
N CYS A 511 -23.44 -6.41 -7.24
CA CYS A 511 -22.09 -6.30 -7.77
C CYS A 511 -21.85 -7.04 -9.09
N HIS A 512 -20.75 -6.68 -9.75
CA HIS A 512 -20.15 -7.44 -10.85
C HIS A 512 -21.14 -7.78 -11.97
N CYS A 513 -21.92 -6.79 -12.40
CA CYS A 513 -22.92 -6.92 -13.47
C CYS A 513 -23.97 -8.02 -13.18
N GLY A 514 -24.27 -8.28 -11.91
CA GLY A 514 -25.23 -9.31 -11.48
C GLY A 514 -24.66 -10.73 -11.45
N GLY A 515 -23.33 -10.89 -11.52
CA GLY A 515 -22.68 -12.20 -11.55
C GLY A 515 -23.12 -13.03 -12.77
N THR A 516 -23.46 -14.29 -12.54
CA THR A 516 -24.01 -15.20 -13.57
C THR A 516 -25.54 -15.19 -13.65
N PHE A 517 -26.22 -14.30 -12.92
CA PHE A 517 -27.69 -14.24 -12.89
C PHE A 517 -28.33 -13.84 -14.23
N PRO A 518 -27.88 -12.77 -14.93
CA PRO A 518 -28.53 -12.35 -16.17
C PRO A 518 -28.68 -13.45 -17.25
N PRO A 519 -27.65 -14.26 -17.58
CA PRO A 519 -27.79 -15.30 -18.59
C PRO A 519 -28.69 -16.48 -18.15
N VAL A 520 -28.93 -16.68 -16.85
CA VAL A 520 -29.76 -17.78 -16.34
C VAL A 520 -31.14 -17.34 -15.83
N LEU A 521 -31.49 -16.06 -15.99
CA LEU A 521 -32.75 -15.48 -15.51
C LEU A 521 -33.98 -16.26 -15.97
N SER A 522 -34.11 -16.53 -17.28
CA SER A 522 -35.25 -17.27 -17.84
C SER A 522 -35.36 -18.69 -17.28
N ARG A 523 -34.23 -19.31 -16.91
CA ARG A 523 -34.24 -20.61 -16.24
C ARG A 523 -34.86 -20.48 -14.85
N ILE A 524 -34.43 -19.51 -14.06
CA ILE A 524 -34.97 -19.27 -12.71
C ILE A 524 -36.47 -18.97 -12.80
N ALA A 525 -36.88 -18.08 -13.70
CA ALA A 525 -38.27 -17.75 -13.96
C ALA A 525 -39.10 -19.00 -14.34
N ARG A 526 -38.59 -19.84 -15.24
CA ARG A 526 -39.24 -21.10 -15.65
C ARG A 526 -39.46 -22.08 -14.51
N PHE A 527 -38.52 -22.19 -13.58
CA PHE A 527 -38.59 -23.10 -12.44
C PHE A 527 -39.25 -22.50 -11.19
N SER A 528 -39.66 -21.22 -11.22
CA SER A 528 -40.28 -20.52 -10.09
C SER A 528 -41.40 -21.29 -9.37
N PRO A 529 -42.31 -22.05 -10.02
CA PRO A 529 -43.34 -22.83 -9.29
C PRO A 529 -42.78 -23.86 -8.32
N PHE A 530 -41.55 -24.33 -8.54
CA PHE A 530 -40.90 -25.37 -7.73
C PHE A 530 -40.00 -24.79 -6.63
N VAL A 531 -39.59 -23.52 -6.78
CA VAL A 531 -38.59 -22.91 -5.89
C VAL A 531 -39.14 -21.70 -5.12
N PHE A 532 -40.25 -21.10 -5.54
CA PHE A 532 -40.83 -19.92 -4.89
C PHE A 532 -42.03 -20.34 -4.02
N PRO A 533 -42.20 -19.78 -2.80
CA PRO A 533 -43.29 -20.12 -1.88
C PRO A 533 -44.69 -19.92 -2.45
N SER A 534 -44.88 -19.02 -3.41
CA SER A 534 -46.17 -18.81 -4.06
C SER A 534 -46.66 -20.05 -4.82
N GLY A 535 -45.74 -20.93 -5.25
CA GLY A 535 -46.06 -22.07 -6.13
C GLY A 535 -46.49 -21.66 -7.54
N GLU A 536 -46.50 -20.35 -7.84
CA GLU A 536 -46.93 -19.80 -9.10
C GLU A 536 -45.74 -19.50 -10.02
N ARG A 537 -46.00 -19.55 -11.34
CA ARG A 537 -44.98 -19.23 -12.33
C ARG A 537 -44.81 -17.73 -12.45
N VAL A 538 -43.64 -17.25 -12.06
CA VAL A 538 -43.16 -15.92 -12.38
C VAL A 538 -42.72 -15.88 -13.84
N SER A 539 -43.28 -14.93 -14.61
CA SER A 539 -42.91 -14.75 -16.01
C SER A 539 -41.54 -14.07 -16.15
N ASP A 540 -40.87 -14.26 -17.29
CA ASP A 540 -39.63 -13.56 -17.60
C ASP A 540 -39.81 -12.03 -17.54
N GLU A 541 -40.96 -11.53 -17.98
CA GLU A 541 -41.27 -10.09 -17.95
C GLU A 541 -41.50 -9.56 -16.53
N GLU A 542 -42.07 -10.38 -15.64
CA GLU A 542 -42.20 -10.05 -14.22
C GLU A 542 -40.81 -9.92 -13.57
N MET A 543 -39.93 -10.90 -13.79
CA MET A 543 -38.56 -10.86 -13.28
C MET A 543 -37.80 -9.63 -13.79
N LYS A 544 -37.88 -9.35 -15.10
CA LYS A 544 -37.28 -8.15 -15.69
C LYS A 544 -37.85 -6.87 -15.08
N ARG A 545 -39.17 -6.79 -14.87
CA ARG A 545 -39.80 -5.62 -14.23
C ARG A 545 -39.27 -5.41 -12.81
N MET A 546 -39.10 -6.46 -12.02
CA MET A 546 -38.49 -6.34 -10.69
C MET A 546 -37.06 -5.78 -10.79
N LEU A 547 -36.22 -6.35 -11.67
CA LEU A 547 -34.86 -5.86 -11.88
C LEU A 547 -34.84 -4.38 -12.32
N GLN A 548 -35.73 -4.00 -13.23
CA GLN A 548 -35.87 -2.65 -13.76
C GLN A 548 -36.44 -1.64 -12.76
N THR A 549 -37.03 -2.08 -11.66
CA THR A 549 -37.69 -1.18 -10.69
C THR A 549 -36.99 -1.15 -9.34
N ARG A 550 -36.42 -2.28 -8.92
CA ARG A 550 -35.91 -2.51 -7.55
C ARG A 550 -34.39 -2.66 -7.47
N PHE A 551 -33.71 -2.90 -8.58
CA PHE A 551 -32.28 -3.20 -8.60
C PHE A 551 -31.48 -2.21 -9.43
N TYR A 552 -30.29 -1.91 -8.93
CA TYR A 552 -29.16 -1.37 -9.68
C TYR A 552 -28.03 -2.39 -9.71
N PHE A 553 -27.11 -2.22 -10.67
CA PHE A 553 -25.98 -3.11 -10.89
C PHE A 553 -24.73 -2.30 -11.09
N ASP A 554 -23.69 -2.53 -10.29
CA ASP A 554 -22.40 -1.97 -10.61
C ASP A 554 -21.64 -2.80 -11.66
N LEU A 555 -20.70 -2.13 -12.30
CA LEU A 555 -19.88 -2.66 -13.38
C LEU A 555 -18.45 -2.97 -12.94
N ALA A 556 -18.22 -3.25 -11.65
CA ALA A 556 -16.90 -3.65 -11.17
C ALA A 556 -16.42 -4.94 -11.87
N GLY A 557 -15.11 -5.08 -12.01
CA GLY A 557 -14.50 -6.22 -12.70
C GLY A 557 -14.46 -6.05 -14.22
N ILE A 558 -14.78 -7.12 -14.96
CA ILE A 558 -14.60 -7.21 -16.42
C ILE A 558 -15.96 -7.50 -17.10
N PRO A 559 -16.88 -6.51 -17.15
CA PRO A 559 -18.21 -6.72 -17.73
C PRO A 559 -18.21 -6.70 -19.28
N PHE A 560 -17.21 -6.07 -19.89
CA PHE A 560 -17.07 -5.95 -21.34
C PHE A 560 -15.99 -6.90 -21.88
N PRO A 561 -16.13 -7.36 -23.15
CA PRO A 561 -17.26 -7.11 -24.04
C PRO A 561 -18.48 -7.99 -23.74
N ASP A 562 -18.32 -9.13 -23.06
CA ASP A 562 -19.30 -10.22 -23.15
C ASP A 562 -20.42 -10.22 -22.08
N GLN A 563 -20.09 -9.99 -20.81
CA GLN A 563 -21.02 -10.22 -19.70
C GLN A 563 -22.21 -9.24 -19.73
N ILE A 564 -21.94 -7.99 -20.07
CA ILE A 564 -22.89 -6.86 -20.01
C ILE A 564 -24.16 -7.09 -20.81
N HIS A 565 -24.08 -7.79 -21.94
CA HIS A 565 -25.21 -7.95 -22.87
C HIS A 565 -26.37 -8.73 -22.26
N GLY A 566 -26.09 -9.68 -21.35
CA GLY A 566 -27.14 -10.39 -20.61
C GLY A 566 -27.94 -9.44 -19.73
N LEU A 567 -27.25 -8.54 -19.02
CA LEU A 567 -27.87 -7.57 -18.14
C LEU A 567 -28.66 -6.50 -18.92
N LEU A 568 -28.08 -5.96 -19.99
CA LEU A 568 -28.74 -4.93 -20.81
C LEU A 568 -30.06 -5.41 -21.43
N ARG A 569 -30.16 -6.69 -21.82
CA ARG A 569 -31.43 -7.27 -22.29
C ARG A 569 -32.49 -7.34 -21.19
N ALA A 570 -32.10 -7.34 -19.91
CA ALA A 570 -33.01 -7.41 -18.77
C ALA A 570 -33.39 -6.02 -18.26
N VAL A 571 -32.44 -5.10 -18.10
CA VAL A 571 -32.65 -3.81 -17.40
C VAL A 571 -32.35 -2.55 -18.21
N GLY A 572 -31.75 -2.68 -19.41
CA GLY A 572 -31.24 -1.56 -20.18
C GLY A 572 -30.13 -0.79 -19.45
N SER A 573 -29.88 0.45 -19.87
CA SER A 573 -28.79 1.28 -19.32
C SER A 573 -29.16 2.03 -18.03
N SER A 574 -30.44 2.18 -17.72
CA SER A 574 -30.92 3.06 -16.63
C SER A 574 -30.63 2.55 -15.22
N ARG A 575 -30.13 1.33 -15.08
CA ARG A 575 -29.86 0.65 -13.80
C ARG A 575 -28.38 0.30 -13.60
N LEU A 576 -27.49 0.87 -14.41
CA LEU A 576 -26.05 0.63 -14.33
C LEU A 576 -25.33 1.66 -13.46
N LEU A 577 -24.36 1.22 -12.67
CA LEU A 577 -23.52 2.04 -11.82
C LEU A 577 -22.05 1.72 -12.09
N TYR A 578 -21.15 2.68 -11.83
CA TYR A 578 -19.72 2.40 -11.87
C TYR A 578 -19.27 1.77 -10.55
N GLY A 579 -18.47 0.71 -10.64
CA GLY A 579 -17.79 0.04 -9.52
C GLY A 579 -16.33 -0.23 -9.89
N SER A 580 -15.40 -0.23 -8.93
CA SER A 580 -13.96 -0.34 -9.24
C SER A 580 -13.18 -1.44 -8.51
N ASP A 581 -13.71 -2.00 -7.42
CA ASP A 581 -13.01 -2.94 -6.53
C ASP A 581 -11.65 -2.43 -5.98
N TYR A 582 -11.35 -1.14 -6.11
CA TYR A 582 -10.18 -0.54 -5.45
C TYR A 582 -10.30 -0.71 -3.93
N PRO A 583 -9.23 -0.97 -3.15
CA PRO A 583 -7.84 -1.15 -3.57
C PRO A 583 -7.49 -2.59 -3.99
N TYR A 584 -8.41 -3.54 -3.82
CA TYR A 584 -8.18 -4.95 -4.15
C TYR A 584 -7.89 -5.16 -5.64
N THR A 585 -8.49 -4.32 -6.48
CA THR A 585 -8.05 -4.08 -7.84
C THR A 585 -7.01 -2.96 -7.82
N PRO A 586 -5.73 -3.22 -8.15
CA PRO A 586 -4.69 -2.20 -8.11
C PRO A 586 -5.02 -1.01 -9.02
N PHE A 587 -4.62 0.20 -8.64
CA PHE A 587 -4.97 1.43 -9.36
C PHE A 587 -4.72 1.37 -10.88
N ALA A 588 -3.58 0.83 -11.31
CA ALA A 588 -3.26 0.67 -12.73
C ALA A 588 -4.30 -0.19 -13.48
N MET A 589 -4.80 -1.24 -12.82
CA MET A 589 -5.85 -2.10 -13.35
C MET A 589 -7.21 -1.40 -13.33
N VAL A 590 -7.55 -0.68 -12.26
CA VAL A 590 -8.78 0.14 -12.21
C VAL A 590 -8.85 1.11 -13.40
N LYS A 591 -7.74 1.77 -13.72
CA LYS A 591 -7.66 2.70 -14.85
C LYS A 591 -7.92 1.99 -16.19
N SER A 592 -7.36 0.80 -16.39
CA SER A 592 -7.62 -0.01 -17.60
C SER A 592 -9.09 -0.40 -17.70
N LEU A 593 -9.65 -0.97 -16.63
CA LEU A 593 -11.03 -1.44 -16.61
C LEU A 593 -12.04 -0.30 -16.76
N SER A 594 -11.76 0.87 -16.19
CA SER A 594 -12.58 2.07 -16.39
C SER A 594 -12.63 2.46 -17.87
N ALA A 595 -11.49 2.44 -18.56
CA ALA A 595 -11.43 2.75 -19.99
C ALA A 595 -12.19 1.72 -20.83
N GLU A 596 -12.13 0.43 -20.47
CA GLU A 596 -12.90 -0.64 -21.12
C GLU A 596 -14.41 -0.46 -20.94
N VAL A 597 -14.86 -0.09 -19.74
CA VAL A 597 -16.28 0.22 -19.47
C VAL A 597 -16.73 1.43 -20.28
N GLU A 598 -15.94 2.51 -20.32
CA GLU A 598 -16.25 3.69 -21.12
C GLU A 598 -16.32 3.38 -22.62
N TYR A 599 -15.35 2.62 -23.14
CA TYR A 599 -15.33 2.20 -24.53
C TYR A 599 -16.54 1.33 -24.86
N GLY A 600 -16.81 0.31 -24.05
CA GLY A 600 -17.92 -0.61 -24.26
C GLY A 600 -19.29 0.07 -24.21
N LEU A 601 -19.50 1.01 -23.28
CA LEU A 601 -20.74 1.79 -23.25
C LEU A 601 -20.86 2.72 -24.46
N ARG A 602 -19.75 3.28 -24.94
CA ARG A 602 -19.73 4.14 -26.14
C ARG A 602 -20.05 3.36 -27.41
N GLU A 603 -19.56 2.13 -27.54
CA GLU A 603 -19.90 1.24 -28.66
C GLU A 603 -21.41 0.95 -28.70
N ILE A 604 -22.05 0.76 -27.54
CA ILE A 604 -23.48 0.40 -27.46
C ILE A 604 -24.40 1.62 -27.60
N TYR A 605 -24.06 2.75 -26.95
CA TYR A 605 -24.96 3.91 -26.80
C TYR A 605 -24.46 5.19 -27.46
N GLY A 606 -23.29 5.18 -28.12
CA GLY A 606 -22.70 6.35 -28.75
C GLY A 606 -22.06 7.33 -27.76
N SER A 607 -21.81 8.56 -28.21
CA SER A 607 -21.06 9.58 -27.45
C SER A 607 -21.75 10.10 -26.18
N GLU A 608 -23.05 9.90 -26.03
CA GLU A 608 -23.81 10.31 -24.82
C GLU A 608 -23.65 9.32 -23.64
N SER A 609 -22.99 8.18 -23.87
CA SER A 609 -22.75 7.11 -22.90
C SER A 609 -22.03 7.53 -21.62
N CYS A 610 -21.14 8.53 -21.68
CA CYS A 610 -20.34 9.00 -20.55
C CYS A 610 -21.18 9.52 -19.37
N LYS A 611 -22.45 9.86 -19.60
CA LYS A 611 -23.37 10.34 -18.54
C LYS A 611 -24.24 9.24 -17.93
N ILE A 612 -24.32 8.05 -18.53
CA ILE A 612 -25.26 7.00 -18.07
C ILE A 612 -24.98 6.63 -16.62
N LEU A 613 -23.73 6.27 -16.31
CA LEU A 613 -23.36 5.83 -14.95
C LEU A 613 -23.48 6.97 -13.93
N LEU A 614 -23.10 8.17 -14.37
CA LEU A 614 -23.27 9.42 -13.65
C LEU A 614 -24.73 9.67 -13.23
N ASP A 615 -25.62 9.80 -14.22
CA ASP A 615 -27.01 10.18 -14.03
C ASP A 615 -27.74 9.13 -13.20
N ASN A 616 -27.36 7.86 -13.38
CA ASN A 616 -27.89 6.76 -12.58
C ASN A 616 -27.47 6.86 -11.10
N GLY A 617 -26.18 7.15 -10.83
CA GLY A 617 -25.66 7.33 -9.47
C GLY A 617 -26.29 8.52 -8.75
N GLU A 618 -26.47 9.64 -9.45
CA GLU A 618 -27.16 10.82 -8.91
C GLU A 618 -28.61 10.51 -8.56
N ARG A 619 -29.35 9.90 -9.48
CA ARG A 619 -30.75 9.53 -9.27
C ARG A 619 -30.94 8.55 -8.12
N LEU A 620 -29.99 7.63 -7.94
CA LEU A 620 -30.02 6.69 -6.82
C LEU A 620 -29.89 7.43 -5.48
N LEU A 621 -28.88 8.28 -5.34
CA LEU A 621 -28.66 8.99 -4.07
C LEU A 621 -29.65 10.13 -3.81
N SER A 622 -30.20 10.77 -4.85
CA SER A 622 -31.20 11.83 -4.68
C SER A 622 -32.47 11.32 -4.01
N LYS A 623 -32.80 10.03 -4.17
CA LYS A 623 -33.94 9.39 -3.49
C LYS A 623 -33.70 9.21 -1.98
N SER A 624 -32.45 9.11 -1.55
CA SER A 624 -32.08 8.93 -0.13
C SER A 624 -32.13 10.23 0.67
N LYS A 625 -32.23 11.41 0.03
CA LYS A 625 -32.23 12.71 0.74
C LYS A 625 -33.28 13.69 0.21
N GLY A 626 -34.26 14.02 1.07
CA GLY A 626 -34.83 15.36 1.11
C GLY A 626 -33.82 16.34 1.70
N ARG A 627 -32.84 16.82 0.89
CA ARG A 627 -32.02 18.06 1.05
C ARG A 627 -30.72 17.97 0.23
N GLY A 628 -30.54 18.91 -0.71
CA GLY A 628 -29.25 19.37 -1.25
C GLY A 628 -28.73 18.64 -2.51
N SER A 629 -28.64 19.37 -3.62
CA SER A 629 -28.14 18.91 -4.93
C SER A 629 -26.66 18.52 -4.89
N MET A 630 -26.27 17.38 -5.47
CA MET A 630 -24.89 17.16 -5.95
C MET A 630 -24.78 16.04 -6.98
N SER A 631 -23.86 16.27 -7.94
CA SER A 631 -23.59 15.48 -9.13
C SER A 631 -22.33 14.59 -9.05
N LEU A 632 -22.29 13.51 -9.85
CA LEU A 632 -21.24 12.51 -10.17
C LEU A 632 -20.71 11.56 -9.09
N LEU A 633 -21.10 10.28 -9.22
CA LEU A 633 -20.81 9.15 -8.32
C LEU A 633 -20.04 8.05 -9.05
N GLY A 634 -18.91 7.61 -8.49
CA GLY A 634 -18.37 6.27 -8.71
C GLY A 634 -18.51 5.50 -7.42
N LEU A 635 -19.20 4.35 -7.38
CA LEU A 635 -19.14 3.52 -6.18
C LEU A 635 -17.75 2.92 -6.11
N VAL A 636 -17.02 3.18 -5.03
CA VAL A 636 -15.74 2.52 -4.79
C VAL A 636 -15.80 1.89 -3.42
N PHE A 637 -15.75 0.56 -3.44
CA PHE A 637 -15.72 -0.31 -2.28
C PHE A 637 -14.48 -0.02 -1.44
N ASP A 638 -14.58 -0.02 -0.11
CA ASP A 638 -13.40 -0.07 0.76
C ASP A 638 -13.75 -0.28 2.25
N LYS A 639 -12.83 -0.95 2.96
CA LYS A 639 -12.82 -1.38 4.37
C LYS A 639 -13.06 -0.29 5.42
#